data_AF-A0A945FM29-F1
#
_entry.id   AF-A0A945FM29-F1
#
_cell.length_a   1.000
_cell.length_b   1.000
_cell.length_c   1.000
_cell.angle_alpha   90.00
_cell.angle_beta   90.00
_cell.angle_gamma   90.00
#
_symmetry.space_group_name_H-M   'P 1'
#
loop_
_entity.id
_entity.type
_entity.pdbx_description
1 polymer ?
#
loop_
_entity_poly.entity_id
_entity_poly.type
_entity_poly.pdbx_seq_one_letter_code
_entity_poly.pdbx_strand_id
1 'polypeptide(L)'
;NPESTSDALYHVLSEYGHEQIQGVDGDVRRNLVWGLEKLCFHADSFEKSAWCMLLLASAENENWSNNATGMFAQLFRFNLSGTQAKPNIRFELLRRAIEIDQSNIDMVVLEALNQAISTYGGMRTVGAEYQGTKAPLEEWRPELWQEVFDFWQQAFDLMLVLFERGDAQKEKVLSDIGHSIRGFVARGRIEMLDAVIRKVVSINGLYWPSALESIKNTFEYDSIGMKQEVADALNGWLELLSPDEAELSEKLKILVTNPPWEHHKGEDGQYVDVAAENAKALATELSHNIDELTPHLCLLLHGEQKQSYAFGYQLAHDLADAKPLLDLALKSFVTIEQPDSRLILGLYRGIFERSPELWQENIDRLLADEQLVYLYADLIRTGDIQKTHLDTLLKLIQRGVLSPNSANTLSYGSVTDGIEPDVIANFCLQLAELGDRASWSALNVIYMYCFSNKGSIVKLRDQLKLLVTAVPLHKGQEGTATDVHHWHDMAEKLLKVRDQKFAVALTHQLFAASKYGLNHGDIWSYIKPLMLNLMSEYSDTLWPIFGDAIVQAEEIERYRLQQLLDRETGLVGNMPSVLSVVPVKSIIEWCSTLPDLGPVFIARCLNVLETIEEQQQPSALFVALLENFGNNQGVANELSANMGTRGWSGSLVPYLESDKTTLSSLLDHENANVRRWVKDNIAYINRQITDESMRDEERDLGLY
;
A
#
# COMPACT_ATOMS: atom_id res chain seq x y z
N ASN A 1 -12.47 -18.33 36.42
CA ASN A 1 -13.94 -18.46 36.44
C ASN A 1 -14.46 -17.38 35.50
N PRO A 2 -14.96 -17.73 34.31
CA PRO A 2 -15.37 -16.75 33.28
C PRO A 2 -16.38 -15.72 33.77
N GLU A 3 -17.45 -16.14 34.47
CA GLU A 3 -18.49 -15.24 34.97
C GLU A 3 -17.94 -14.23 35.98
N SER A 4 -17.21 -14.70 37.00
CA SER A 4 -16.64 -13.80 38.01
C SER A 4 -15.61 -12.82 37.42
N THR A 5 -14.86 -13.25 36.40
CA THR A 5 -13.92 -12.36 35.69
C THR A 5 -14.68 -11.34 34.85
N SER A 6 -15.72 -11.75 34.13
CA SER A 6 -16.60 -10.85 33.36
C SER A 6 -17.26 -9.81 34.26
N ASP A 7 -17.81 -10.22 35.39
CA ASP A 7 -18.42 -9.33 36.37
C ASP A 7 -17.43 -8.30 36.93
N ALA A 8 -16.23 -8.75 37.31
CA ALA A 8 -15.20 -7.86 37.83
C ALA A 8 -14.76 -6.82 36.78
N LEU A 9 -14.52 -7.25 35.54
CA LEU A 9 -14.17 -6.34 34.44
C LEU A 9 -15.30 -5.37 34.13
N TYR A 10 -16.54 -5.83 34.13
CA TYR A 10 -17.71 -4.99 33.88
C TYR A 10 -17.89 -3.91 34.94
N HIS A 11 -17.74 -4.26 36.22
CA HIS A 11 -17.79 -3.27 37.31
C HIS A 11 -16.69 -2.22 37.19
N VAL A 12 -15.44 -2.63 36.92
CA VAL A 12 -14.32 -1.69 36.82
C VAL A 12 -14.44 -0.80 35.59
N LEU A 13 -14.61 -1.38 34.40
CA LEU A 13 -14.59 -0.63 33.16
C LEU A 13 -15.81 0.27 32.99
N SER A 14 -16.97 -0.11 33.54
CA SER A 14 -18.18 0.73 33.46
C SER A 14 -18.14 1.95 34.37
N GLU A 15 -17.26 1.98 35.38
CA GLU A 15 -17.04 3.15 36.23
C GLU A 15 -16.01 4.13 35.66
N TYR A 16 -15.20 3.68 34.69
CA TYR A 16 -14.12 4.49 34.12
C TYR A 16 -14.65 5.47 33.07
N GLY A 17 -14.15 6.71 33.10
CA GLY A 17 -14.35 7.68 32.03
C GLY A 17 -13.49 7.38 30.80
N HIS A 18 -13.81 8.02 29.67
CA HIS A 18 -13.12 7.80 28.39
C HIS A 18 -11.59 7.91 28.48
N GLU A 19 -11.05 8.97 29.10
CA GLU A 19 -9.61 9.15 29.27
C GLU A 19 -8.96 8.04 30.11
N GLN A 20 -9.66 7.54 31.13
CA GLN A 20 -9.16 6.45 31.97
C GLN A 20 -9.10 5.13 31.20
N ILE A 21 -10.09 4.87 30.34
CA ILE A 21 -10.11 3.72 29.44
C ILE A 21 -9.01 3.85 28.38
N GLN A 22 -8.85 5.04 27.81
CA GLN A 22 -7.79 5.33 26.83
C GLN A 22 -6.39 5.17 27.43
N GLY A 23 -6.23 5.47 28.73
CA GLY A 23 -4.99 5.26 29.48
C GLY A 23 -4.66 3.79 29.79
N VAL A 24 -5.54 2.84 29.48
CA VAL A 24 -5.21 1.42 29.50
C VAL A 24 -4.47 1.08 28.22
N ASP A 25 -3.15 0.91 28.32
CA ASP A 25 -2.25 0.75 27.17
C ASP A 25 -1.32 -0.48 27.29
N GLY A 26 -0.48 -0.66 26.26
CA GLY A 26 0.57 -1.67 26.19
C GLY A 26 0.08 -3.10 26.50
N ASP A 27 0.88 -3.82 27.29
CA ASP A 27 0.61 -5.21 27.65
C ASP A 27 -0.69 -5.37 28.45
N VAL A 28 -1.10 -4.35 29.22
CA VAL A 28 -2.33 -4.43 30.03
C VAL A 28 -3.54 -4.48 29.12
N ARG A 29 -3.63 -3.54 28.18
CA ARG A 29 -4.72 -3.52 27.19
C ARG A 29 -4.76 -4.81 26.40
N ARG A 30 -3.61 -5.29 25.92
CA ARG A 30 -3.56 -6.48 25.10
C ARG A 30 -4.04 -7.73 25.85
N ASN A 31 -3.62 -7.89 27.10
CA ASN A 31 -4.10 -9.00 27.93
C ASN A 31 -5.61 -8.89 28.22
N LEU A 32 -6.15 -7.67 28.38
CA LEU A 32 -7.59 -7.47 28.52
C LEU A 32 -8.35 -7.84 27.24
N VAL A 33 -7.89 -7.41 26.07
CA VAL A 33 -8.52 -7.76 24.79
C VAL A 33 -8.51 -9.28 24.59
N TRP A 34 -7.38 -9.96 24.80
CA TRP A 34 -7.31 -11.43 24.72
C TRP A 34 -8.14 -12.15 25.79
N GLY A 35 -8.29 -11.56 26.96
CA GLY A 35 -9.17 -12.07 28.02
C GLY A 35 -10.63 -11.94 27.63
N LEU A 36 -11.04 -10.74 27.20
CA LEU A 36 -12.41 -10.44 26.77
C LEU A 36 -12.80 -11.22 25.53
N GLU A 37 -11.91 -11.44 24.57
CA GLU A 37 -12.15 -12.32 23.42
C GLU A 37 -12.63 -13.72 23.87
N LYS A 38 -11.95 -14.30 24.86
CA LYS A 38 -12.34 -15.60 25.44
C LYS A 38 -13.65 -15.52 26.21
N LEU A 39 -13.89 -14.44 26.95
CA LEU A 39 -15.11 -14.28 27.75
C LEU A 39 -16.35 -14.01 26.88
N CYS A 40 -16.20 -13.25 25.79
CA CYS A 40 -17.23 -13.02 24.78
C CYS A 40 -17.62 -14.31 24.06
N PHE A 41 -16.79 -15.35 24.10
CA PHE A 41 -17.15 -16.63 23.48
C PHE A 41 -18.35 -17.29 24.20
N HIS A 42 -18.43 -17.18 25.53
CA HIS A 42 -19.50 -17.80 26.33
C HIS A 42 -20.78 -16.98 26.27
N ALA A 43 -21.91 -17.63 25.99
CA ALA A 43 -23.21 -16.97 25.96
C ALA A 43 -23.58 -16.33 27.31
N ASP A 44 -23.25 -16.99 28.42
CA ASP A 44 -23.63 -16.56 29.78
C ASP A 44 -22.88 -15.30 30.25
N SER A 45 -21.68 -15.04 29.73
CA SER A 45 -20.89 -13.83 30.04
C SER A 45 -20.87 -12.80 28.91
N PHE A 46 -21.55 -13.08 27.79
CA PHE A 46 -21.44 -12.27 26.57
C PHE A 46 -21.77 -10.80 26.81
N GLU A 47 -22.95 -10.50 27.37
CA GLU A 47 -23.42 -9.10 27.45
C GLU A 47 -22.45 -8.19 28.20
N LYS A 48 -21.95 -8.65 29.35
CA LYS A 48 -21.00 -7.90 30.18
C LYS A 48 -19.63 -7.80 29.52
N SER A 49 -19.13 -8.90 28.97
CA SER A 49 -17.80 -8.92 28.32
C SER A 49 -17.77 -8.14 27.02
N ALA A 50 -18.80 -8.25 26.18
CA ALA A 50 -18.92 -7.46 24.96
C ALA A 50 -19.11 -5.96 25.28
N TRP A 51 -19.78 -5.62 26.39
CA TRP A 51 -19.85 -4.23 26.87
C TRP A 51 -18.46 -3.70 27.26
N CYS A 52 -17.65 -4.49 27.98
CA CYS A 52 -16.26 -4.12 28.26
C CYS A 52 -15.43 -3.94 26.99
N MET A 53 -15.60 -4.84 26.01
CA MET A 53 -14.91 -4.74 24.72
C MET A 53 -15.33 -3.48 23.95
N LEU A 54 -16.63 -3.13 23.96
CA LEU A 54 -17.15 -1.87 23.39
C LEU A 54 -16.50 -0.66 24.05
N LEU A 55 -16.39 -0.63 25.37
CA LEU A 55 -15.78 0.48 26.10
C LEU A 55 -14.32 0.65 25.70
N LEU A 56 -13.53 -0.44 25.65
CA LEU A 56 -12.15 -0.40 25.16
C LEU A 56 -12.08 0.07 23.69
N ALA A 57 -12.93 -0.46 22.81
CA ALA A 57 -13.00 -0.08 21.40
C ALA A 57 -13.34 1.41 21.21
N SER A 58 -14.23 1.95 22.05
CA SER A 58 -14.61 3.36 22.00
C SER A 58 -13.47 4.33 22.37
N ALA A 59 -12.39 3.79 22.94
CA ALA A 59 -11.15 4.47 23.31
C ALA A 59 -9.94 3.68 22.76
N GLU A 60 -9.97 3.37 21.46
CA GLU A 60 -8.91 2.61 20.79
C GLU A 60 -7.57 3.36 20.77
N ASN A 61 -6.49 2.64 21.08
CA ASN A 61 -5.12 3.18 21.12
C ASN A 61 -4.09 2.23 20.47
N GLU A 62 -4.55 1.17 19.79
CA GLU A 62 -3.72 0.20 19.08
C GLU A 62 -3.90 0.24 17.55
N ASN A 63 -2.81 0.08 16.79
CA ASN A 63 -2.78 0.24 15.31
C ASN A 63 -2.95 -1.05 14.48
N TRP A 64 -3.05 -2.23 15.10
CA TRP A 64 -3.22 -3.51 14.41
C TRP A 64 -4.70 -3.93 14.37
N SER A 65 -5.07 -4.76 13.40
CA SER A 65 -6.48 -5.12 13.15
C SER A 65 -7.13 -5.98 14.23
N ASN A 66 -6.36 -6.70 15.07
CA ASN A 66 -6.87 -7.51 16.18
C ASN A 66 -6.92 -6.74 17.52
N ASN A 67 -7.19 -5.44 17.44
CA ASN A 67 -7.42 -4.56 18.58
C ASN A 67 -8.86 -4.69 19.12
N ALA A 68 -9.24 -3.87 20.11
CA ALA A 68 -10.56 -3.96 20.74
C ALA A 68 -11.69 -3.67 19.74
N THR A 69 -11.52 -2.67 18.86
CA THR A 69 -12.51 -2.34 17.83
C THR A 69 -12.73 -3.50 16.86
N GLY A 70 -11.65 -4.10 16.33
CA GLY A 70 -11.73 -5.24 15.44
C GLY A 70 -12.36 -6.48 16.11
N MET A 71 -11.99 -6.75 17.36
CA MET A 71 -12.55 -7.86 18.14
C MET A 71 -14.02 -7.65 18.49
N PHE A 72 -14.43 -6.43 18.85
CA PHE A 72 -15.84 -6.11 19.07
C PHE A 72 -16.66 -6.28 17.79
N ALA A 73 -16.20 -5.71 16.68
CA ALA A 73 -16.92 -5.77 15.41
C ALA A 73 -17.08 -7.22 14.90
N GLN A 74 -16.09 -8.09 15.12
CA GLN A 74 -16.16 -9.52 14.77
C GLN A 74 -17.35 -10.23 15.41
N LEU A 75 -17.75 -9.89 16.64
CA LEU A 75 -18.87 -10.52 17.36
C LEU A 75 -20.19 -10.40 16.60
N PHE A 76 -20.30 -9.44 15.69
CA PHE A 76 -21.50 -9.13 14.93
C PHE A 76 -21.52 -9.72 13.52
N ARG A 77 -20.59 -10.61 13.19
CA ARG A 77 -20.69 -11.40 11.96
C ARG A 77 -21.75 -12.50 12.10
N PHE A 78 -22.45 -12.81 11.02
CA PHE A 78 -23.37 -13.97 11.02
C PHE A 78 -22.63 -15.32 10.94
N ASN A 79 -21.36 -15.32 10.52
CA ASN A 79 -20.46 -16.47 10.53
C ASN A 79 -19.07 -16.04 11.02
N LEU A 80 -18.32 -16.93 11.67
CA LEU A 80 -17.00 -16.64 12.26
C LEU A 80 -17.04 -15.49 13.27
N SER A 81 -18.09 -15.48 14.10
CA SER A 81 -18.28 -14.45 15.12
C SER A 81 -17.41 -14.68 16.35
N GLY A 82 -17.02 -15.93 16.61
CA GLY A 82 -16.29 -16.29 17.82
C GLY A 82 -17.13 -16.14 19.10
N THR A 83 -18.45 -16.33 19.01
CA THR A 83 -19.34 -16.30 20.18
C THR A 83 -20.51 -17.26 20.07
N GLN A 84 -20.92 -17.83 21.21
CA GLN A 84 -22.16 -18.60 21.38
C GLN A 84 -23.42 -17.73 21.45
N ALA A 85 -23.28 -16.42 21.60
CA ALA A 85 -24.41 -15.51 21.78
C ALA A 85 -25.29 -15.43 20.52
N LYS A 86 -26.60 -15.60 20.72
CA LYS A 86 -27.59 -15.51 19.65
C LYS A 86 -27.75 -14.07 19.14
N PRO A 87 -28.14 -13.87 17.86
CA PRO A 87 -28.33 -12.54 17.27
C PRO A 87 -29.12 -11.54 18.12
N ASN A 88 -30.22 -11.96 18.74
CA ASN A 88 -31.07 -11.08 19.54
C ASN A 88 -30.33 -10.46 20.73
N ILE A 89 -29.46 -11.22 21.41
CA ILE A 89 -28.65 -10.73 22.53
C ILE A 89 -27.60 -9.74 22.01
N ARG A 90 -26.99 -10.06 20.87
CA ARG A 90 -25.99 -9.19 20.22
C ARG A 90 -26.60 -7.84 19.82
N PHE A 91 -27.71 -7.83 19.09
CA PHE A 91 -28.35 -6.60 18.66
C PHE A 91 -28.92 -5.76 19.81
N GLU A 92 -29.36 -6.39 20.90
CA GLU A 92 -29.79 -5.65 22.09
C GLU A 92 -28.65 -4.85 22.72
N LEU A 93 -27.43 -5.42 22.73
CA LEU A 93 -26.24 -4.69 23.14
C LEU A 93 -25.97 -3.47 22.26
N LEU A 94 -26.14 -3.58 20.93
CA LEU A 94 -25.98 -2.44 20.03
C LEU A 94 -27.06 -1.37 20.26
N ARG A 95 -28.32 -1.76 20.48
CA ARG A 95 -29.39 -0.80 20.83
C ARG A 95 -29.06 -0.03 22.09
N ARG A 96 -28.64 -0.74 23.14
CA ARG A 96 -28.17 -0.12 24.40
C ARG A 96 -26.97 0.79 24.20
N ALA A 97 -26.04 0.45 23.31
CA ALA A 97 -24.89 1.29 22.98
C ALA A 97 -25.31 2.57 22.25
N ILE A 98 -26.22 2.44 21.28
CA ILE A 98 -26.80 3.58 20.53
C ILE A 98 -27.49 4.54 21.50
N GLU A 99 -28.21 4.06 22.53
CA GLU A 99 -28.87 4.92 23.52
C GLU A 99 -27.92 5.83 24.32
N ILE A 100 -26.61 5.56 24.35
CA ILE A 100 -25.63 6.40 25.07
C ILE A 100 -25.47 7.77 24.40
N ASP A 101 -25.72 7.87 23.09
CA ASP A 101 -25.63 9.13 22.33
C ASP A 101 -24.25 9.78 22.37
N GLN A 102 -23.23 8.96 22.10
CA GLN A 102 -21.83 9.38 22.04
C GLN A 102 -21.19 8.97 20.73
N SER A 103 -20.63 9.96 20.01
CA SER A 103 -20.08 9.77 18.68
C SER A 103 -19.01 8.69 18.59
N ASN A 104 -18.12 8.57 19.58
CA ASN A 104 -17.08 7.54 19.60
C ASN A 104 -17.66 6.12 19.75
N ILE A 105 -18.76 5.97 20.48
CA ILE A 105 -19.46 4.68 20.61
C ILE A 105 -20.22 4.36 19.33
N ASP A 106 -20.88 5.34 18.73
CA ASP A 106 -21.60 5.17 17.46
C ASP A 106 -20.69 4.66 16.35
N MET A 107 -19.47 5.21 16.26
CA MET A 107 -18.51 4.76 15.26
C MET A 107 -18.11 3.29 15.47
N VAL A 108 -17.96 2.83 16.71
CA VAL A 108 -17.71 1.40 17.00
C VAL A 108 -18.93 0.54 16.66
N VAL A 109 -20.14 1.02 16.94
CA VAL A 109 -21.37 0.35 16.53
C VAL A 109 -21.46 0.26 15.00
N LEU A 110 -21.09 1.30 14.26
CA LEU A 110 -21.06 1.27 12.80
C LEU A 110 -20.04 0.27 12.26
N GLU A 111 -18.86 0.15 12.88
CA GLU A 111 -17.89 -0.92 12.53
C GLU A 111 -18.47 -2.33 12.75
N ALA A 112 -19.19 -2.54 13.86
CA ALA A 112 -19.91 -3.79 14.11
C ALA A 112 -21.02 -4.05 13.07
N LEU A 113 -21.79 -3.03 12.72
CA LEU A 113 -22.86 -3.13 11.73
C LEU A 113 -22.30 -3.37 10.31
N ASN A 114 -21.16 -2.79 9.96
CA ASN A 114 -20.46 -3.08 8.71
C ASN A 114 -20.10 -4.58 8.62
N GLN A 115 -19.52 -5.15 9.69
CA GLN A 115 -19.26 -6.60 9.75
C GLN A 115 -20.55 -7.44 9.68
N ALA A 116 -21.66 -6.93 10.21
CA ALA A 116 -22.97 -7.59 10.14
C ALA A 116 -23.54 -7.66 8.72
N ILE A 117 -23.32 -6.62 7.89
CA ILE A 117 -23.82 -6.55 6.52
C ILE A 117 -22.83 -7.09 5.46
N SER A 118 -21.67 -7.61 5.86
CA SER A 118 -20.71 -8.20 4.93
C SER A 118 -21.25 -9.47 4.25
N THR A 119 -21.22 -9.50 2.91
CA THR A 119 -21.70 -10.64 2.11
C THR A 119 -20.60 -11.58 1.60
N TYR A 120 -19.33 -11.22 1.80
CA TYR A 120 -18.15 -11.91 1.24
C TYR A 120 -17.38 -12.72 2.29
N GLY A 121 -17.86 -12.76 3.53
CA GLY A 121 -17.24 -13.49 4.64
C GLY A 121 -16.10 -12.69 5.31
N GLY A 122 -15.30 -13.38 6.11
CA GLY A 122 -14.16 -12.81 6.82
C GLY A 122 -13.22 -13.90 7.32
N MET A 123 -12.08 -13.51 7.88
CA MET A 123 -11.18 -14.40 8.59
C MET A 123 -11.25 -14.14 10.11
N ARG A 124 -11.03 -15.18 10.90
CA ARG A 124 -10.93 -15.13 12.36
C ARG A 124 -9.67 -15.87 12.81
N THR A 125 -8.99 -15.34 13.81
CA THR A 125 -7.92 -16.05 14.52
C THR A 125 -8.52 -17.14 15.40
N VAL A 126 -8.04 -18.37 15.24
CA VAL A 126 -8.43 -19.53 16.03
C VAL A 126 -7.64 -19.53 17.35
N GLY A 127 -8.28 -19.84 18.47
CA GLY A 127 -7.62 -19.91 19.79
C GLY A 127 -8.55 -19.67 20.98
N ALA A 128 -9.49 -18.74 20.85
CA ALA A 128 -10.38 -18.33 21.94
C ALA A 128 -11.37 -19.43 22.38
N GLU A 129 -11.68 -20.36 21.49
CA GLU A 129 -12.51 -21.55 21.75
C GLU A 129 -11.82 -22.58 22.68
N TYR A 130 -10.48 -22.56 22.77
CA TYR A 130 -9.69 -23.48 23.57
C TYR A 130 -9.45 -22.91 24.96
N GLN A 131 -10.31 -23.27 25.92
CA GLN A 131 -10.27 -22.74 27.28
C GLN A 131 -10.08 -23.84 28.31
N GLY A 132 -8.82 -24.17 28.58
CA GLY A 132 -8.44 -25.22 29.52
C GLY A 132 -8.53 -26.62 28.90
N THR A 133 -8.91 -27.62 29.69
CA THR A 133 -8.95 -29.04 29.28
C THR A 133 -10.31 -29.52 28.76
N LYS A 134 -11.28 -28.62 28.61
CA LYS A 134 -12.61 -28.95 28.10
C LYS A 134 -12.59 -29.04 26.57
N ALA A 135 -13.62 -29.68 26.01
CA ALA A 135 -13.85 -29.63 24.57
C ALA A 135 -13.95 -28.16 24.10
N PRO A 136 -13.46 -27.85 22.88
CA PRO A 136 -13.54 -26.49 22.33
C PRO A 136 -14.98 -25.99 22.29
N LEU A 137 -15.17 -24.71 22.57
CA LEU A 137 -16.48 -24.08 22.47
C LEU A 137 -16.88 -23.94 21.00
N GLU A 138 -18.14 -24.23 20.71
CA GLU A 138 -18.72 -24.00 19.38
C GLU A 138 -19.39 -22.63 19.32
N GLU A 139 -19.11 -21.85 18.29
CA GLU A 139 -19.78 -20.57 18.05
C GLU A 139 -21.21 -20.76 17.53
N TRP A 140 -22.04 -19.73 17.69
CA TRP A 140 -23.37 -19.69 17.08
C TRP A 140 -23.26 -19.70 15.54
N ARG A 141 -24.11 -20.51 14.90
CA ARG A 141 -24.26 -20.59 13.45
C ARG A 141 -25.75 -20.57 13.10
N PRO A 142 -26.15 -19.86 12.03
CA PRO A 142 -27.53 -19.89 11.56
C PRO A 142 -27.89 -21.30 11.08
N GLU A 143 -29.07 -21.77 11.47
CA GLU A 143 -29.65 -23.03 10.98
C GLU A 143 -30.47 -22.79 9.71
N LEU A 144 -31.02 -21.58 9.56
CA LEU A 144 -31.87 -21.18 8.44
C LEU A 144 -31.40 -19.88 7.79
N TRP A 145 -31.59 -19.77 6.47
CA TRP A 145 -31.35 -18.52 5.74
C TRP A 145 -32.21 -17.35 6.23
N GLN A 146 -33.41 -17.63 6.75
CA GLN A 146 -34.26 -16.59 7.32
C GLN A 146 -33.58 -15.88 8.50
N GLU A 147 -32.82 -16.61 9.33
CA GLU A 147 -32.09 -15.99 10.45
C GLU A 147 -31.03 -15.00 9.94
N VAL A 148 -30.38 -15.31 8.81
CA VAL A 148 -29.41 -14.40 8.16
C VAL A 148 -30.12 -13.18 7.58
N PHE A 149 -31.31 -13.36 7.00
CA PHE A 149 -32.09 -12.26 6.45
C PHE A 149 -32.60 -11.30 7.53
N ASP A 150 -33.08 -11.83 8.64
CA ASP A 150 -33.51 -11.04 9.81
C ASP A 150 -32.30 -10.34 10.48
N PHE A 151 -31.13 -10.98 10.42
CA PHE A 151 -29.87 -10.40 10.89
C PHE A 151 -29.50 -9.15 10.08
N TRP A 152 -29.54 -9.25 8.75
CA TRP A 152 -29.26 -8.12 7.87
C TRP A 152 -30.28 -7.00 8.02
N GLN A 153 -31.57 -7.33 8.08
CA GLN A 153 -32.62 -6.31 8.29
C GLN A 153 -32.38 -5.50 9.56
N GLN A 154 -32.10 -6.17 10.69
CA GLN A 154 -31.80 -5.48 11.95
C GLN A 154 -30.55 -4.60 11.85
N ALA A 155 -29.53 -5.02 11.10
CA ALA A 155 -28.34 -4.22 10.90
C ALA A 155 -28.64 -2.92 10.12
N PHE A 156 -29.38 -3.02 9.01
CA PHE A 156 -29.80 -1.85 8.24
C PHE A 156 -30.71 -0.91 9.05
N ASP A 157 -31.63 -1.45 9.84
CA ASP A 157 -32.52 -0.64 10.68
C ASP A 157 -31.71 0.20 11.69
N LEU A 158 -30.69 -0.38 12.34
CA LEU A 158 -29.81 0.36 13.25
C LEU A 158 -28.90 1.36 12.52
N MET A 159 -28.41 1.01 11.33
CA MET A 159 -27.67 1.97 10.51
C MET A 159 -28.52 3.18 10.15
N LEU A 160 -29.80 3.00 9.81
CA LEU A 160 -30.71 4.11 9.52
C LEU A 160 -31.02 4.99 10.74
N VAL A 161 -31.00 4.43 11.95
CA VAL A 161 -31.07 5.23 13.19
C VAL A 161 -29.83 6.12 13.34
N LEU A 162 -28.64 5.57 13.10
CA LEU A 162 -27.38 6.29 13.22
C LEU A 162 -27.17 7.31 12.08
N PHE A 163 -27.75 7.05 10.91
CA PHE A 163 -27.68 7.93 9.75
C PHE A 163 -28.27 9.33 10.00
N GLU A 164 -29.29 9.43 10.85
CA GLU A 164 -29.92 10.72 11.20
C GLU A 164 -29.23 11.43 12.39
N ARG A 165 -28.11 10.90 12.90
CA ARG A 165 -27.50 11.33 14.17
C ARG A 165 -26.52 12.50 14.07
N GLY A 166 -25.72 12.54 13.01
CA GLY A 166 -24.66 13.53 12.80
C GLY A 166 -23.87 13.26 11.52
N ASP A 167 -23.08 14.24 11.07
CA ASP A 167 -22.40 14.17 9.77
C ASP A 167 -21.42 13.00 9.66
N ALA A 168 -20.65 12.71 10.73
CA ALA A 168 -19.69 11.60 10.74
C ALA A 168 -20.39 10.22 10.63
N GLN A 169 -21.46 10.01 11.40
CA GLN A 169 -22.27 8.80 11.35
C GLN A 169 -22.96 8.67 9.99
N LYS A 170 -23.52 9.78 9.48
CA LYS A 170 -24.18 9.84 8.18
C LYS A 170 -23.23 9.42 7.06
N GLU A 171 -22.02 10.00 7.01
CA GLU A 171 -21.00 9.68 6.02
C GLU A 171 -20.61 8.19 6.07
N LYS A 172 -20.38 7.67 7.27
CA LYS A 172 -20.04 6.25 7.48
C LYS A 172 -21.17 5.32 7.04
N VAL A 173 -22.43 5.63 7.36
CA VAL A 173 -23.59 4.82 6.92
C VAL A 173 -23.74 4.86 5.39
N LEU A 174 -23.62 6.03 4.76
CA LEU A 174 -23.67 6.16 3.30
C LEU A 174 -22.58 5.31 2.63
N SER A 175 -21.37 5.32 3.20
CA SER A 175 -20.28 4.48 2.72
C SER A 175 -20.60 2.99 2.88
N ASP A 176 -20.94 2.55 4.10
CA ASP A 176 -21.15 1.14 4.41
C ASP A 176 -22.32 0.54 3.61
N ILE A 177 -23.47 1.24 3.58
CA ILE A 177 -24.63 0.80 2.79
C ILE A 177 -24.30 0.81 1.30
N GLY A 178 -23.72 1.91 0.79
CA GLY A 178 -23.43 2.07 -0.63
C GLY A 178 -22.54 0.95 -1.19
N HIS A 179 -21.44 0.62 -0.49
CA HIS A 179 -20.54 -0.46 -0.90
C HIS A 179 -21.14 -1.87 -0.75
N SER A 180 -22.20 -2.03 0.05
CA SER A 180 -22.85 -3.33 0.26
C SER A 180 -23.86 -3.70 -0.85
N ILE A 181 -24.36 -2.73 -1.62
CA ILE A 181 -25.48 -2.90 -2.56
C ILE A 181 -25.25 -4.10 -3.49
N ARG A 182 -24.11 -4.16 -4.18
CA ARG A 182 -23.79 -5.25 -5.12
C ARG A 182 -23.85 -6.62 -4.45
N GLY A 183 -23.30 -6.73 -3.25
CA GLY A 183 -23.32 -7.95 -2.44
C GLY A 183 -24.74 -8.41 -2.13
N PHE A 184 -25.61 -7.49 -1.73
CA PHE A 184 -27.01 -7.78 -1.42
C PHE A 184 -27.88 -8.07 -2.65
N VAL A 185 -27.58 -7.43 -3.79
CA VAL A 185 -28.17 -7.78 -5.09
C VAL A 185 -27.84 -9.23 -5.46
N ALA A 186 -26.58 -9.64 -5.33
CA ALA A 186 -26.16 -11.03 -5.57
C ALA A 186 -26.83 -12.04 -4.63
N ARG A 187 -27.26 -11.61 -3.44
CA ARG A 187 -28.03 -12.43 -2.47
C ARG A 187 -29.55 -12.31 -2.62
N GLY A 188 -30.04 -11.59 -3.64
CA GLY A 188 -31.47 -11.47 -3.95
C GLY A 188 -32.26 -10.58 -2.98
N ARG A 189 -31.62 -9.65 -2.27
CA ARG A 189 -32.24 -8.80 -1.24
C ARG A 189 -32.76 -7.46 -1.80
N ILE A 190 -33.42 -7.51 -2.96
CA ILE A 190 -33.82 -6.32 -3.72
C ILE A 190 -34.85 -5.46 -2.98
N GLU A 191 -35.91 -6.05 -2.43
CA GLU A 191 -36.96 -5.29 -1.72
C GLU A 191 -36.44 -4.54 -0.49
N MET A 192 -35.54 -5.20 0.26
CA MET A 192 -34.87 -4.60 1.42
C MET A 192 -34.00 -3.41 0.99
N LEU A 193 -33.20 -3.58 -0.07
CA LEU A 193 -32.38 -2.51 -0.62
C LEU A 193 -33.23 -1.34 -1.13
N ASP A 194 -34.33 -1.61 -1.84
CA ASP A 194 -35.20 -0.55 -2.38
C ASP A 194 -35.77 0.34 -1.26
N ALA A 195 -36.24 -0.27 -0.16
CA ALA A 195 -36.73 0.46 1.00
C ALA A 195 -35.64 1.34 1.65
N VAL A 196 -34.43 0.77 1.84
CA VAL A 196 -33.29 1.47 2.43
C VAL A 196 -32.83 2.62 1.52
N ILE A 197 -32.64 2.37 0.22
CA ILE A 197 -32.16 3.35 -0.75
C ILE A 197 -33.12 4.53 -0.83
N ARG A 198 -34.44 4.28 -0.96
CA ARG A 198 -35.44 5.36 -1.01
C ARG A 198 -35.44 6.20 0.27
N LYS A 199 -35.32 5.57 1.43
CA LYS A 199 -35.25 6.27 2.72
C LYS A 199 -33.99 7.14 2.79
N VAL A 200 -32.83 6.61 2.42
CA VAL A 200 -31.58 7.38 2.40
C VAL A 200 -31.67 8.54 1.42
N VAL A 201 -32.11 8.33 0.17
CA VAL A 201 -32.25 9.41 -0.83
C VAL A 201 -33.21 10.49 -0.36
N SER A 202 -34.32 10.13 0.30
CA SER A 202 -35.29 11.11 0.80
C SER A 202 -34.73 12.08 1.85
N ILE A 203 -33.62 11.73 2.50
CA ILE A 203 -32.97 12.52 3.56
C ILE A 203 -31.65 13.12 3.08
N ASN A 204 -30.85 12.33 2.34
CA ASN A 204 -29.51 12.72 1.89
C ASN A 204 -29.53 13.63 0.66
N GLY A 205 -30.57 13.52 -0.18
CA GLY A 205 -30.53 14.01 -1.55
C GLY A 205 -29.89 13.00 -2.50
N LEU A 206 -29.60 13.46 -3.71
CA LEU A 206 -29.20 12.61 -4.85
C LEU A 206 -27.71 12.24 -4.81
N TYR A 207 -26.90 12.99 -4.08
CA TYR A 207 -25.47 12.78 -4.00
C TYR A 207 -25.11 11.56 -3.13
N TRP A 208 -24.96 10.40 -3.77
CA TRP A 208 -24.52 9.16 -3.11
C TRP A 208 -23.53 8.36 -3.97
N PRO A 209 -22.26 8.78 -4.04
CA PRO A 209 -21.27 8.20 -4.94
C PRO A 209 -21.04 6.69 -4.77
N SER A 210 -20.94 6.20 -3.53
CA SER A 210 -20.72 4.78 -3.24
C SER A 210 -21.88 3.90 -3.72
N ALA A 211 -23.12 4.39 -3.65
CA ALA A 211 -24.27 3.66 -4.18
C ALA A 211 -24.28 3.65 -5.70
N LEU A 212 -24.07 4.80 -6.35
CA LEU A 212 -23.97 4.90 -7.81
C LEU A 212 -22.91 3.96 -8.37
N GLU A 213 -21.72 3.97 -7.77
CA GLU A 213 -20.61 3.08 -8.14
C GLU A 213 -20.97 1.61 -7.94
N SER A 214 -21.57 1.24 -6.80
CA SER A 214 -21.96 -0.15 -6.57
C SER A 214 -23.06 -0.63 -7.52
N ILE A 215 -24.03 0.21 -7.89
CA ILE A 215 -25.08 -0.13 -8.86
C ILE A 215 -24.47 -0.35 -10.25
N LYS A 216 -23.58 0.55 -10.69
CA LYS A 216 -22.88 0.44 -11.97
C LYS A 216 -21.97 -0.78 -12.05
N ASN A 217 -21.19 -1.05 -11.00
CA ASN A 217 -20.38 -2.26 -10.88
C ASN A 217 -21.21 -3.55 -10.96
N THR A 218 -22.46 -3.51 -10.48
CA THR A 218 -23.37 -4.65 -10.61
C THR A 218 -23.75 -4.90 -12.08
N PHE A 219 -24.00 -3.86 -12.87
CA PHE A 219 -24.22 -4.02 -14.31
C PHE A 219 -22.97 -4.49 -15.06
N GLU A 220 -21.80 -3.94 -14.73
CA GLU A 220 -20.56 -4.29 -15.41
C GLU A 220 -20.17 -5.76 -15.18
N TYR A 221 -20.20 -6.20 -13.91
CA TYR A 221 -19.63 -7.50 -13.54
C TYR A 221 -20.67 -8.62 -13.37
N ASP A 222 -21.94 -8.29 -13.09
CA ASP A 222 -22.97 -9.27 -12.73
C ASP A 222 -24.18 -9.29 -13.71
N SER A 223 -24.04 -8.69 -14.90
CA SER A 223 -25.12 -8.66 -15.92
C SER A 223 -25.46 -10.02 -16.52
N ILE A 224 -24.50 -10.95 -16.57
CA ILE A 224 -24.71 -12.28 -17.17
C ILE A 224 -25.69 -13.10 -16.30
N GLY A 225 -26.86 -13.42 -16.86
CA GLY A 225 -27.89 -14.17 -16.15
C GLY A 225 -28.72 -13.35 -15.15
N MET A 226 -28.59 -12.02 -15.18
CA MET A 226 -29.41 -11.10 -14.39
C MET A 226 -30.89 -11.24 -14.78
N LYS A 227 -31.76 -11.39 -13.78
CA LYS A 227 -33.21 -11.42 -13.99
C LYS A 227 -33.73 -10.02 -14.33
N GLN A 228 -34.77 -9.94 -15.16
CA GLN A 228 -35.38 -8.66 -15.54
C GLN A 228 -35.82 -7.83 -14.33
N GLU A 229 -36.43 -8.46 -13.31
CA GLU A 229 -36.84 -7.79 -12.07
C GLU A 229 -35.68 -7.09 -11.35
N VAL A 230 -34.47 -7.67 -11.38
CA VAL A 230 -33.27 -7.08 -10.77
C VAL A 230 -32.77 -5.92 -11.63
N ALA A 231 -32.75 -6.09 -12.96
CA ALA A 231 -32.35 -5.04 -13.88
C ALA A 231 -33.28 -3.81 -13.78
N ASP A 232 -34.59 -4.04 -13.67
CA ASP A 232 -35.60 -2.98 -13.51
C ASP A 232 -35.41 -2.23 -12.19
N ALA A 233 -35.12 -2.94 -11.09
CA ALA A 233 -34.82 -2.30 -9.81
C ALA A 233 -33.55 -1.45 -9.85
N LEU A 234 -32.46 -1.97 -10.43
CA LEU A 234 -31.20 -1.25 -10.58
C LEU A 234 -31.35 0.00 -11.45
N ASN A 235 -32.06 -0.11 -12.58
CA ASN A 235 -32.37 1.05 -13.43
C ASN A 235 -33.23 2.07 -12.69
N GLY A 236 -34.23 1.62 -11.93
CA GLY A 236 -35.05 2.52 -11.09
C GLY A 236 -34.23 3.25 -10.02
N TRP A 237 -33.19 2.61 -9.46
CA TRP A 237 -32.27 3.27 -8.53
C TRP A 237 -31.32 4.24 -9.23
N LEU A 238 -30.88 3.95 -10.47
CA LEU A 238 -30.09 4.89 -11.28
C LEU A 238 -30.90 6.14 -11.64
N GLU A 239 -32.15 5.97 -12.06
CA GLU A 239 -33.06 7.09 -12.33
C GLU A 239 -33.31 7.92 -11.07
N LEU A 240 -33.51 7.25 -9.92
CA LEU A 240 -33.70 7.92 -8.63
C LEU A 240 -32.48 8.77 -8.20
N LEU A 241 -31.27 8.40 -8.62
CA LEU A 241 -30.02 9.10 -8.30
C LEU A 241 -29.54 10.00 -9.45
N SER A 242 -30.34 10.18 -10.52
CA SER A 242 -29.94 10.97 -11.68
C SER A 242 -29.75 12.46 -11.33
N PRO A 243 -28.68 13.12 -11.81
CA PRO A 243 -28.44 14.54 -11.58
C PRO A 243 -29.26 15.47 -12.48
N ASP A 244 -30.03 14.97 -13.46
CA ASP A 244 -30.65 15.79 -14.51
C ASP A 244 -31.54 16.92 -13.96
N GLU A 245 -32.35 16.60 -12.95
CA GLU A 245 -33.25 17.54 -12.27
C GLU A 245 -32.64 18.17 -11.00
N ALA A 246 -31.37 17.88 -10.71
CA ALA A 246 -30.71 18.36 -9.51
C ALA A 246 -30.33 19.86 -9.58
N GLU A 247 -30.25 20.50 -8.43
CA GLU A 247 -29.72 21.86 -8.31
C GLU A 247 -28.24 21.90 -8.72
N LEU A 248 -27.75 23.05 -9.20
CA LEU A 248 -26.39 23.19 -9.72
C LEU A 248 -25.32 22.69 -8.72
N SER A 249 -25.49 22.96 -7.43
CA SER A 249 -24.54 22.50 -6.39
C SER A 249 -24.44 20.97 -6.29
N GLU A 250 -25.54 20.24 -6.52
CA GLU A 250 -25.54 18.77 -6.55
C GLU A 250 -25.03 18.25 -7.88
N LYS A 251 -25.37 18.89 -9.01
CA LYS A 251 -24.80 18.57 -10.33
C LYS A 251 -23.27 18.66 -10.33
N LEU A 252 -22.72 19.75 -9.79
CA LEU A 252 -21.27 19.91 -9.65
C LEU A 252 -20.67 18.80 -8.76
N LYS A 253 -21.38 18.39 -7.70
CA LYS A 253 -20.94 17.29 -6.85
C LYS A 253 -20.85 15.96 -7.58
N ILE A 254 -21.94 15.59 -8.26
CA ILE A 254 -22.14 14.30 -8.93
C ILE A 254 -21.31 14.19 -10.22
N LEU A 255 -21.16 15.28 -10.98
CA LEU A 255 -20.56 15.25 -12.32
C LEU A 255 -19.11 15.74 -12.36
N VAL A 256 -18.68 16.56 -11.39
CA VAL A 256 -17.36 17.22 -11.45
C VAL A 256 -16.48 16.86 -10.27
N THR A 257 -16.91 17.15 -9.04
CA THR A 257 -16.05 17.06 -7.85
C THR A 257 -15.81 15.61 -7.43
N ASN A 258 -16.85 14.77 -7.41
CA ASN A 258 -16.74 13.36 -7.00
C ASN A 258 -17.65 12.43 -7.82
N PRO A 259 -17.54 12.39 -9.15
CA PRO A 259 -18.21 11.39 -9.96
C PRO A 259 -17.73 9.97 -9.64
N PRO A 260 -18.60 8.95 -9.86
CA PRO A 260 -18.18 7.55 -9.86
C PRO A 260 -17.21 7.28 -11.02
N TRP A 261 -16.37 6.25 -10.88
CA TRP A 261 -15.41 5.85 -11.91
C TRP A 261 -16.16 5.14 -13.05
N GLU A 262 -16.14 5.73 -14.26
CA GLU A 262 -16.82 5.17 -15.43
C GLU A 262 -15.93 5.23 -16.65
N HIS A 263 -15.58 4.05 -17.17
CA HIS A 263 -14.85 3.91 -18.41
C HIS A 263 -15.61 3.01 -19.37
N HIS A 264 -15.85 3.48 -20.59
CA HIS A 264 -16.40 2.63 -21.65
C HIS A 264 -15.32 2.32 -22.67
N LYS A 265 -15.22 1.06 -23.07
CA LYS A 265 -14.34 0.67 -24.17
C LYS A 265 -14.97 1.08 -25.49
N GLY A 266 -14.38 2.07 -26.16
CA GLY A 266 -14.77 2.51 -27.50
C GLY A 266 -14.58 1.41 -28.55
N GLU A 267 -15.16 1.63 -29.74
CA GLU A 267 -15.08 0.69 -30.86
C GLU A 267 -13.64 0.43 -31.34
N ASP A 268 -12.72 1.35 -31.06
CA ASP A 268 -11.28 1.27 -31.34
C ASP A 268 -10.46 0.55 -30.24
N GLY A 269 -11.13 0.16 -29.16
CA GLY A 269 -10.52 -0.48 -28.01
C GLY A 269 -9.90 0.46 -26.97
N GLN A 270 -10.00 1.78 -27.15
CA GLN A 270 -9.59 2.77 -26.15
C GLN A 270 -10.67 2.96 -25.10
N TYR A 271 -10.27 3.24 -23.85
CA TYR A 271 -11.22 3.55 -22.79
C TYR A 271 -11.54 5.04 -22.82
N VAL A 272 -12.82 5.38 -22.93
CA VAL A 272 -13.34 6.74 -22.78
C VAL A 272 -13.71 6.94 -21.32
N ASP A 273 -13.13 7.98 -20.69
CA ASP A 273 -13.54 8.45 -19.35
C ASP A 273 -14.87 9.18 -19.47
N VAL A 274 -15.96 8.48 -19.13
CA VAL A 274 -17.33 9.00 -19.24
C VAL A 274 -17.55 10.14 -18.25
N ALA A 275 -16.93 10.09 -17.08
CA ALA A 275 -17.03 11.13 -16.07
C ALA A 275 -16.39 12.44 -16.56
N ALA A 276 -15.23 12.36 -17.24
CA ALA A 276 -14.61 13.52 -17.86
C ALA A 276 -15.50 14.16 -18.94
N GLU A 277 -16.13 13.36 -19.80
CA GLU A 277 -17.03 13.88 -20.84
C GLU A 277 -18.30 14.53 -20.26
N ASN A 278 -18.88 13.94 -19.21
CA ASN A 278 -20.01 14.55 -18.50
C ASN A 278 -19.63 15.88 -17.84
N ALA A 279 -18.44 15.97 -17.24
CA ALA A 279 -17.92 17.22 -16.69
C ALA A 279 -17.74 18.28 -17.79
N LYS A 280 -17.19 17.92 -18.96
CA LYS A 280 -17.07 18.83 -20.10
C LYS A 280 -18.43 19.29 -20.61
N ALA A 281 -19.42 18.40 -20.72
CA ALA A 281 -20.76 18.76 -21.16
C ALA A 281 -21.41 19.81 -20.24
N LEU A 282 -21.28 19.64 -18.92
CA LEU A 282 -21.76 20.62 -17.94
C LEU A 282 -20.99 21.95 -18.03
N ALA A 283 -19.67 21.91 -18.27
CA ALA A 283 -18.87 23.11 -18.51
C ALA A 283 -19.36 23.88 -19.75
N THR A 284 -19.64 23.20 -20.85
CA THR A 284 -20.17 23.82 -22.07
C THR A 284 -21.55 24.43 -21.84
N GLU A 285 -22.44 23.77 -21.10
CA GLU A 285 -23.73 24.32 -20.69
C GLU A 285 -23.53 25.63 -19.90
N LEU A 286 -22.74 25.60 -18.83
CA LEU A 286 -22.49 26.74 -17.94
C LEU A 286 -21.68 27.86 -18.58
N SER A 287 -20.93 27.61 -19.65
CA SER A 287 -20.22 28.66 -20.40
C SER A 287 -21.15 29.76 -20.93
N HIS A 288 -22.43 29.43 -21.16
CA HIS A 288 -23.46 30.38 -21.60
C HIS A 288 -23.99 31.26 -20.47
N ASN A 289 -23.84 30.85 -19.20
CA ASN A 289 -24.26 31.60 -18.03
C ASN A 289 -23.29 31.43 -16.84
N ILE A 290 -22.04 31.86 -17.04
CA ILE A 290 -20.95 31.62 -16.09
C ILE A 290 -21.16 32.28 -14.72
N ASP A 291 -21.99 33.32 -14.65
CA ASP A 291 -22.30 34.01 -13.40
C ASP A 291 -22.98 33.08 -12.38
N GLU A 292 -23.72 32.05 -12.83
CA GLU A 292 -24.31 31.02 -11.98
C GLU A 292 -23.26 30.17 -11.25
N LEU A 293 -22.05 30.06 -11.78
CA LEU A 293 -20.97 29.29 -11.16
C LEU A 293 -20.32 30.03 -9.98
N THR A 294 -20.37 31.37 -9.98
CA THR A 294 -19.66 32.21 -9.01
C THR A 294 -19.96 31.85 -7.54
N PRO A 295 -21.23 31.64 -7.12
CA PRO A 295 -21.55 31.24 -5.74
C PRO A 295 -21.04 29.84 -5.36
N HIS A 296 -20.73 29.00 -6.35
CA HIS A 296 -20.36 27.59 -6.16
C HIS A 296 -18.86 27.33 -6.34
N LEU A 297 -18.06 28.36 -6.63
CA LEU A 297 -16.63 28.20 -6.96
C LEU A 297 -15.82 27.52 -5.84
N CYS A 298 -16.17 27.75 -4.57
CA CYS A 298 -15.55 27.05 -3.44
C CYS A 298 -15.72 25.52 -3.51
N LEU A 299 -16.83 25.03 -4.07
CA LEU A 299 -17.05 23.58 -4.26
C LEU A 299 -16.09 22.97 -5.28
N LEU A 300 -15.50 23.78 -6.16
CA LEU A 300 -14.57 23.33 -7.21
C LEU A 300 -13.09 23.54 -6.85
N LEU A 301 -12.83 24.10 -5.67
CA LEU A 301 -11.50 24.45 -5.17
C LEU A 301 -11.19 23.78 -3.83
N HIS A 302 -12.06 22.92 -3.31
CA HIS A 302 -11.88 22.29 -1.99
C HIS A 302 -12.52 20.90 -1.92
N GLY A 303 -11.90 19.97 -1.20
CA GLY A 303 -12.36 18.58 -1.09
C GLY A 303 -12.00 17.73 -2.31
N GLU A 304 -12.79 16.69 -2.58
CA GLU A 304 -12.63 15.83 -3.75
C GLU A 304 -12.83 16.62 -5.06
N GLN A 305 -11.94 16.51 -6.03
CA GLN A 305 -11.99 17.25 -7.31
C GLN A 305 -11.66 16.37 -8.53
N LYS A 306 -12.27 15.18 -8.63
CA LYS A 306 -11.89 14.14 -9.61
C LYS A 306 -11.88 14.64 -11.06
N GLN A 307 -12.87 15.43 -11.48
CA GLN A 307 -13.01 15.91 -12.88
C GLN A 307 -12.93 17.43 -13.03
N SER A 308 -12.50 18.15 -11.98
CA SER A 308 -12.43 19.62 -12.02
C SER A 308 -11.39 20.14 -13.02
N TYR A 309 -10.36 19.35 -13.33
CA TYR A 309 -9.43 19.65 -14.42
C TYR A 309 -10.13 19.65 -15.79
N ALA A 310 -10.86 18.58 -16.12
CA ALA A 310 -11.60 18.47 -17.40
C ALA A 310 -12.67 19.57 -17.52
N PHE A 311 -13.38 19.84 -16.42
CA PHE A 311 -14.35 20.92 -16.33
C PHE A 311 -13.72 22.30 -16.56
N GLY A 312 -12.65 22.64 -15.84
CA GLY A 312 -11.94 23.91 -16.00
C GLY A 312 -11.33 24.09 -17.39
N TYR A 313 -10.79 23.02 -17.96
CA TYR A 313 -10.27 22.99 -19.33
C TYR A 313 -11.34 23.39 -20.35
N GLN A 314 -12.50 22.73 -20.30
CA GLN A 314 -13.59 23.00 -21.23
C GLN A 314 -14.18 24.41 -21.04
N LEU A 315 -14.29 24.89 -19.80
CA LEU A 315 -14.73 26.27 -19.53
C LEU A 315 -13.81 27.30 -20.18
N ALA A 316 -12.49 27.18 -20.01
CA ALA A 316 -11.54 28.12 -20.61
C ALA A 316 -11.57 28.06 -22.16
N HIS A 317 -11.88 26.89 -22.71
CA HIS A 317 -12.01 26.69 -24.15
C HIS A 317 -13.28 27.38 -24.71
N ASP A 318 -14.42 27.23 -24.04
CA ASP A 318 -15.73 27.68 -24.55
C ASP A 318 -16.05 29.15 -24.24
N LEU A 319 -15.50 29.70 -23.15
CA LEU A 319 -15.69 31.10 -22.78
C LEU A 319 -15.01 32.05 -23.78
N ALA A 320 -15.65 33.17 -24.14
CA ALA A 320 -15.02 34.16 -25.00
C ALA A 320 -13.74 34.74 -24.38
N ASP A 321 -13.80 35.07 -23.08
CA ASP A 321 -12.69 35.53 -22.24
C ASP A 321 -12.70 34.78 -20.89
N ALA A 322 -11.70 33.94 -20.65
CA ALA A 322 -11.57 33.14 -19.44
C ALA A 322 -10.88 33.89 -18.28
N LYS A 323 -10.29 35.07 -18.54
CA LYS A 323 -9.50 35.81 -17.55
C LYS A 323 -10.30 36.22 -16.30
N PRO A 324 -11.55 36.72 -16.39
CA PRO A 324 -12.33 37.08 -15.21
C PRO A 324 -12.59 35.88 -14.28
N LEU A 325 -12.88 34.71 -14.86
CA LEU A 325 -13.09 33.48 -14.11
C LEU A 325 -11.79 33.02 -13.44
N LEU A 326 -10.67 33.06 -14.17
CA LEU A 326 -9.36 32.70 -13.61
C LEU A 326 -8.98 33.61 -12.43
N ASP A 327 -9.12 34.93 -12.59
CA ASP A 327 -8.81 35.90 -11.54
C ASP A 327 -9.69 35.67 -10.30
N LEU A 328 -10.97 35.35 -10.49
CA LEU A 328 -11.90 35.01 -9.41
C LEU A 328 -11.53 33.69 -8.72
N ALA A 329 -11.14 32.67 -9.49
CA ALA A 329 -10.70 31.38 -8.96
C ALA A 329 -9.42 31.52 -8.13
N LEU A 330 -8.40 32.22 -8.63
CA LEU A 330 -7.16 32.49 -7.89
C LEU A 330 -7.42 33.29 -6.61
N LYS A 331 -8.29 34.31 -6.68
CA LYS A 331 -8.68 35.08 -5.51
C LYS A 331 -9.40 34.23 -4.46
N SER A 332 -10.26 33.30 -4.88
CA SER A 332 -10.97 32.41 -3.97
C SER A 332 -10.03 31.36 -3.38
N PHE A 333 -9.13 30.83 -4.20
CA PHE A 333 -8.14 29.81 -3.86
C PHE A 333 -7.25 30.24 -2.69
N VAL A 334 -6.76 31.48 -2.65
CA VAL A 334 -5.94 31.98 -1.53
C VAL A 334 -6.71 32.19 -0.22
N THR A 335 -8.05 32.19 -0.25
CA THR A 335 -8.89 32.36 0.94
C THR A 335 -9.37 31.04 1.56
N ILE A 336 -9.19 29.92 0.85
CA ILE A 336 -9.68 28.61 1.25
C ILE A 336 -8.59 27.89 2.06
N GLU A 337 -8.99 27.24 3.16
CA GLU A 337 -8.11 26.35 3.91
C GLU A 337 -7.93 25.04 3.12
N GLN A 338 -6.69 24.67 2.79
CA GLN A 338 -6.34 23.52 1.95
C GLN A 338 -7.07 23.49 0.58
N PRO A 339 -6.71 24.40 -0.33
CA PRO A 339 -7.35 24.47 -1.63
C PRO A 339 -6.80 23.43 -2.62
N ASP A 340 -7.64 23.00 -3.56
CA ASP A 340 -7.30 22.10 -4.67
C ASP A 340 -7.17 22.87 -5.98
N SER A 341 -6.07 22.65 -6.70
CA SER A 341 -5.68 23.44 -7.88
C SER A 341 -6.19 22.85 -9.21
N ARG A 342 -6.87 21.70 -9.23
CA ARG A 342 -7.26 21.00 -10.46
C ARG A 342 -8.11 21.86 -11.40
N LEU A 343 -9.07 22.63 -10.88
CA LEU A 343 -9.84 23.59 -11.69
C LEU A 343 -8.92 24.62 -12.36
N ILE A 344 -8.02 25.22 -11.59
CA ILE A 344 -7.08 26.25 -12.07
C ILE A 344 -6.16 25.66 -13.13
N LEU A 345 -5.64 24.45 -12.91
CA LEU A 345 -4.82 23.74 -13.89
C LEU A 345 -5.56 23.51 -15.20
N GLY A 346 -6.84 23.11 -15.13
CA GLY A 346 -7.71 22.99 -16.30
C GLY A 346 -7.86 24.32 -17.03
N LEU A 347 -8.19 25.39 -16.31
CA LEU A 347 -8.33 26.74 -16.89
C LEU A 347 -7.05 27.20 -17.61
N TYR A 348 -5.88 27.04 -16.97
CA TYR A 348 -4.60 27.39 -17.58
C TYR A 348 -4.32 26.58 -18.86
N ARG A 349 -4.66 25.27 -18.87
CA ARG A 349 -4.51 24.45 -20.08
C ARG A 349 -5.40 24.94 -21.21
N GLY A 350 -6.68 25.22 -20.95
CA GLY A 350 -7.59 25.74 -21.96
C GLY A 350 -7.18 27.13 -22.47
N ILE A 351 -6.65 27.99 -21.59
CA ILE A 351 -6.09 29.29 -21.97
C ILE A 351 -4.88 29.12 -22.89
N PHE A 352 -3.95 28.21 -22.57
CA PHE A 352 -2.78 27.94 -23.40
C PHE A 352 -3.16 27.53 -24.84
N GLU A 353 -4.14 26.64 -24.99
CA GLU A 353 -4.59 26.18 -26.32
C GLU A 353 -5.25 27.28 -27.15
N ARG A 354 -5.81 28.31 -26.51
CA ARG A 354 -6.41 29.47 -27.19
C ARG A 354 -5.45 30.64 -27.42
N SER A 355 -4.60 30.94 -26.45
CA SER A 355 -3.58 31.99 -26.53
C SER A 355 -2.39 31.67 -25.62
N PRO A 356 -1.29 31.14 -26.20
CA PRO A 356 -0.03 30.94 -25.48
C PRO A 356 0.53 32.22 -24.86
N GLU A 357 0.28 33.39 -25.48
CA GLU A 357 0.72 34.69 -24.96
C GLU A 357 0.01 35.05 -23.66
N LEU A 358 -1.31 34.89 -23.61
CA LEU A 358 -2.10 35.14 -22.41
C LEU A 358 -1.74 34.13 -21.31
N TRP A 359 -1.48 32.88 -21.68
CA TRP A 359 -0.98 31.88 -20.74
C TRP A 359 0.36 32.33 -20.12
N GLN A 360 1.32 32.75 -20.93
CA GLN A 360 2.62 33.22 -20.46
C GLN A 360 2.49 34.45 -19.55
N GLU A 361 1.64 35.41 -19.91
CA GLU A 361 1.35 36.57 -19.06
C GLU A 361 0.85 36.14 -17.68
N ASN A 362 -0.04 35.15 -17.62
CA ASN A 362 -0.54 34.62 -16.35
C ASN A 362 0.50 33.80 -15.58
N ILE A 363 1.43 33.10 -16.26
CA ILE A 363 2.58 32.46 -15.60
C ILE A 363 3.50 33.52 -14.97
N ASP A 364 3.79 34.60 -15.70
CA ASP A 364 4.65 35.68 -15.21
C ASP A 364 4.00 36.43 -14.03
N ARG A 365 2.67 36.60 -14.05
CA ARG A 365 1.90 37.17 -12.92
C ARG A 365 2.04 36.35 -11.64
N LEU A 366 2.09 35.02 -11.71
CA LEU A 366 2.26 34.15 -10.53
C LEU A 366 3.60 34.39 -9.84
N LEU A 367 4.66 34.71 -10.59
CA LEU A 367 5.99 34.95 -10.03
C LEU A 367 6.04 36.21 -9.16
N ALA A 368 5.10 37.13 -9.34
CA ALA A 368 4.99 38.35 -8.55
C ALA A 368 4.10 38.18 -7.30
N ASP A 369 3.41 37.05 -7.15
CA ASP A 369 2.47 36.81 -6.06
C ASP A 369 3.02 35.77 -5.07
N GLU A 370 3.39 36.23 -3.87
CA GLU A 370 3.97 35.39 -2.82
C GLU A 370 3.00 34.30 -2.32
N GLN A 371 1.69 34.47 -2.49
CA GLN A 371 0.68 33.49 -2.07
C GLN A 371 0.44 32.40 -3.11
N LEU A 372 0.81 32.64 -4.37
CA LEU A 372 0.53 31.74 -5.49
C LEU A 372 1.78 31.16 -6.16
N VAL A 373 2.95 31.73 -5.92
CA VAL A 373 4.23 31.29 -6.51
C VAL A 373 4.51 29.80 -6.28
N TYR A 374 3.97 29.21 -5.21
CA TYR A 374 4.14 27.79 -4.92
C TYR A 374 3.52 26.87 -5.99
N LEU A 375 2.50 27.36 -6.72
CA LEU A 375 1.85 26.67 -7.83
C LEU A 375 2.64 26.73 -9.14
N TYR A 376 3.76 27.47 -9.18
CA TYR A 376 4.50 27.70 -10.42
C TYR A 376 4.90 26.39 -11.12
N ALA A 377 5.44 25.42 -10.37
CA ALA A 377 5.83 24.12 -10.91
C ALA A 377 4.63 23.37 -11.51
N ASP A 378 3.47 23.48 -10.84
CA ASP A 378 2.21 22.87 -11.28
C ASP A 378 1.61 23.54 -12.51
N LEU A 379 1.79 24.85 -12.70
CA LEU A 379 1.11 25.59 -13.76
C LEU A 379 1.92 25.61 -15.06
N ILE A 380 3.26 25.56 -15.00
CA ILE A 380 4.07 25.53 -16.24
C ILE A 380 3.83 24.29 -17.11
N ARG A 381 3.39 23.17 -16.52
CA ARG A 381 3.04 21.92 -17.25
C ARG A 381 1.77 22.02 -18.09
N THR A 382 0.98 23.08 -17.90
CA THR A 382 -0.26 23.26 -18.68
C THR A 382 0.02 23.82 -20.07
N GLY A 383 1.19 24.42 -20.29
CA GLY A 383 1.66 24.93 -21.59
C GLY A 383 2.91 24.21 -22.10
N ASP A 384 3.62 24.87 -23.03
CA ASP A 384 4.85 24.35 -23.62
C ASP A 384 6.08 24.83 -22.82
N ILE A 385 6.79 23.89 -22.21
CA ILE A 385 7.88 24.20 -21.28
C ILE A 385 9.15 24.59 -22.06
N GLN A 386 9.61 25.82 -21.83
CA GLN A 386 10.84 26.35 -22.39
C GLN A 386 11.98 26.32 -21.36
N LYS A 387 13.22 26.46 -21.86
CA LYS A 387 14.41 26.59 -21.00
C LYS A 387 14.24 27.67 -19.91
N THR A 388 13.64 28.81 -20.24
CA THR A 388 13.40 29.91 -19.30
C THR A 388 12.50 29.49 -18.13
N HIS A 389 11.56 28.58 -18.36
CA HIS A 389 10.68 28.04 -17.32
C HIS A 389 11.46 27.15 -16.35
N LEU A 390 12.33 26.29 -16.87
CA LEU A 390 13.23 25.45 -16.08
C LEU A 390 14.23 26.28 -15.27
N ASP A 391 14.85 27.28 -15.91
CA ASP A 391 15.78 28.21 -15.26
C ASP A 391 15.10 28.96 -14.10
N THR A 392 13.82 29.31 -14.27
CA THR A 392 13.02 29.98 -13.23
C THR A 392 12.64 29.03 -12.10
N LEU A 393 12.20 27.80 -12.42
CA LEU A 393 11.91 26.76 -11.43
C LEU A 393 13.15 26.49 -10.56
N LEU A 394 14.31 26.34 -11.18
CA LEU A 394 15.57 26.13 -10.48
C LEU A 394 15.90 27.29 -9.53
N LYS A 395 15.73 28.54 -9.97
CA LYS A 395 15.95 29.73 -9.13
C LYS A 395 15.00 29.78 -7.94
N LEU A 396 13.73 29.39 -8.12
CA LEU A 396 12.75 29.36 -7.03
C LEU A 396 13.12 28.31 -5.98
N ILE A 397 13.60 27.13 -6.41
CA ILE A 397 14.08 26.08 -5.52
C ILE A 397 15.36 26.52 -4.79
N GLN A 398 16.32 27.12 -5.51
CA GLN A 398 17.57 27.65 -4.93
C GLN A 398 17.33 28.72 -3.85
N ARG A 399 16.28 29.53 -4.01
CA ARG A 399 15.88 30.56 -3.04
C ARG A 399 15.08 30.01 -1.86
N GLY A 400 14.73 28.73 -1.87
CA GLY A 400 13.87 28.11 -0.86
C GLY A 400 12.40 28.51 -0.95
N VAL A 401 11.98 29.14 -2.06
CA VAL A 401 10.56 29.47 -2.31
C VAL A 401 9.77 28.20 -2.65
N LEU A 402 10.38 27.30 -3.41
CA LEU A 402 9.83 25.99 -3.74
C LEU A 402 10.65 24.87 -3.10
N SER A 403 9.96 23.79 -2.74
CA SER A 403 10.64 22.56 -2.32
C SER A 403 11.32 21.90 -3.54
N PRO A 404 12.44 21.18 -3.36
CA PRO A 404 13.02 20.39 -4.45
C PRO A 404 12.06 19.34 -5.04
N ASN A 405 11.11 18.85 -4.23
CA ASN A 405 10.11 17.88 -4.66
C ASN A 405 9.11 18.48 -5.66
N SER A 406 8.94 19.80 -5.69
CA SER A 406 8.05 20.47 -6.65
C SER A 406 8.48 20.19 -8.10
N ALA A 407 9.77 19.93 -8.36
CA ALA A 407 10.26 19.57 -9.70
C ALA A 407 9.78 18.20 -10.18
N ASN A 408 9.43 17.26 -9.28
CA ASN A 408 8.91 15.92 -9.67
C ASN A 408 7.67 16.01 -10.54
N THR A 409 6.95 17.13 -10.51
CA THR A 409 5.83 17.26 -11.41
C THR A 409 6.19 17.11 -12.88
N LEU A 410 7.40 17.50 -13.28
CA LEU A 410 7.81 17.45 -14.68
C LEU A 410 7.92 15.99 -15.19
N SER A 411 7.91 15.01 -14.28
CA SER A 411 7.88 13.58 -14.60
C SER A 411 6.53 13.10 -15.15
N TYR A 412 5.45 13.88 -15.04
CA TYR A 412 4.12 13.46 -15.44
C TYR A 412 3.63 14.19 -16.71
N GLY A 413 2.77 13.51 -17.49
CA GLY A 413 2.06 14.12 -18.61
C GLY A 413 2.90 14.42 -19.86
N SER A 414 4.09 13.83 -20.00
CA SER A 414 4.97 14.02 -21.18
C SER A 414 5.33 15.49 -21.48
N VAL A 415 5.25 16.36 -20.48
CA VAL A 415 5.39 17.82 -20.65
C VAL A 415 6.81 18.27 -20.98
N THR A 416 7.78 17.37 -20.83
CA THR A 416 9.19 17.62 -21.16
C THR A 416 9.59 17.15 -22.56
N ASP A 417 8.69 16.53 -23.33
CA ASP A 417 9.03 15.87 -24.61
C ASP A 417 9.60 16.84 -25.65
N GLY A 418 9.13 18.10 -25.64
CA GLY A 418 9.62 19.16 -26.54
C GLY A 418 10.99 19.75 -26.17
N ILE A 419 11.56 19.40 -25.01
CA ILE A 419 12.79 20.00 -24.51
C ILE A 419 14.02 19.31 -25.12
N GLU A 420 14.98 20.12 -25.58
CA GLU A 420 16.26 19.63 -26.08
C GLU A 420 17.03 18.79 -25.03
N PRO A 421 17.61 17.63 -25.41
CA PRO A 421 18.25 16.70 -24.46
C PRO A 421 19.29 17.34 -23.53
N ASP A 422 20.12 18.24 -24.05
CA ASP A 422 21.17 18.89 -23.26
C ASP A 422 20.60 19.92 -22.28
N VAL A 423 19.45 20.53 -22.60
CA VAL A 423 18.77 21.50 -21.75
C VAL A 423 18.17 20.80 -20.53
N ILE A 424 17.42 19.71 -20.74
CA ILE A 424 16.82 18.96 -19.63
C ILE A 424 17.88 18.27 -18.77
N ALA A 425 18.94 17.74 -19.38
CA ALA A 425 20.05 17.14 -18.64
C ALA A 425 20.77 18.18 -17.76
N ASN A 426 21.04 19.37 -18.28
CA ASN A 426 21.67 20.44 -17.51
C ASN A 426 20.77 20.97 -16.38
N PHE A 427 19.46 21.01 -16.58
CA PHE A 427 18.51 21.32 -15.51
C PHE A 427 18.58 20.27 -14.39
N CYS A 428 18.52 18.99 -14.73
CA CYS A 428 18.54 17.90 -13.75
C CYS A 428 19.88 17.85 -12.99
N LEU A 429 21.01 18.07 -13.67
CA LEU A 429 22.32 18.12 -13.01
C LEU A 429 22.41 19.25 -11.98
N GLN A 430 21.99 20.46 -12.35
CA GLN A 430 21.97 21.60 -11.42
C GLN A 430 20.96 21.40 -10.28
N LEU A 431 19.85 20.70 -10.54
CA LEU A 431 18.89 20.35 -9.50
C LEU A 431 19.49 19.37 -8.49
N ALA A 432 20.19 18.33 -8.95
CA ALA A 432 20.84 17.35 -8.07
C ALA A 432 21.92 17.98 -7.16
N GLU A 433 22.58 19.05 -7.59
CA GLU A 433 23.54 19.80 -6.77
C GLU A 433 22.90 20.51 -5.56
N LEU A 434 21.56 20.65 -5.52
CA LEU A 434 20.85 21.29 -4.41
C LEU A 434 20.62 20.37 -3.21
N GLY A 435 20.99 19.09 -3.32
CA GLY A 435 21.03 18.14 -2.21
C GLY A 435 20.20 16.87 -2.42
N ASP A 436 20.27 15.96 -1.46
CA ASP A 436 19.70 14.60 -1.47
C ASP A 436 18.28 14.48 -2.03
N ARG A 437 17.34 15.28 -1.52
CA ARG A 437 15.94 15.28 -2.02
C ARG A 437 15.83 15.78 -3.46
N ALA A 438 16.65 16.76 -3.83
CA ALA A 438 16.66 17.32 -5.17
C ALA A 438 17.24 16.33 -6.19
N SER A 439 18.22 15.51 -5.78
CA SER A 439 18.78 14.43 -6.61
C SER A 439 17.71 13.42 -7.02
N TRP A 440 16.81 13.04 -6.10
CA TRP A 440 15.69 12.15 -6.43
C TRP A 440 14.74 12.78 -7.44
N SER A 441 14.36 14.05 -7.25
CA SER A 441 13.55 14.78 -8.24
C SER A 441 14.23 14.86 -9.61
N ALA A 442 15.53 15.15 -9.64
CA ALA A 442 16.30 15.22 -10.88
C ALA A 442 16.32 13.87 -11.62
N LEU A 443 16.52 12.77 -10.89
CA LEU A 443 16.51 11.42 -11.45
C LEU A 443 15.13 11.06 -12.03
N ASN A 444 14.05 11.35 -11.30
CA ASN A 444 12.68 11.09 -11.76
C ASN A 444 12.33 11.88 -13.02
N VAL A 445 12.72 13.15 -13.10
CA VAL A 445 12.45 14.00 -14.27
C VAL A 445 13.20 13.49 -15.49
N ILE A 446 14.51 13.24 -15.36
CA ILE A 446 15.31 12.75 -16.50
C ILE A 446 14.91 11.33 -16.93
N TYR A 447 14.48 10.49 -15.97
CA TYR A 447 14.00 9.14 -16.23
C TYR A 447 12.78 9.18 -17.15
N MET A 448 11.76 9.96 -16.79
CA MET A 448 10.53 10.07 -17.56
C MET A 448 10.76 10.74 -18.92
N TYR A 449 11.66 11.75 -18.99
CA TYR A 449 12.11 12.30 -20.26
C TYR A 449 12.71 11.23 -21.19
N CYS A 450 13.59 10.37 -20.66
CA CYS A 450 14.21 9.30 -21.43
C CYS A 450 13.23 8.18 -21.80
N PHE A 451 12.17 7.99 -21.02
CA PHE A 451 11.10 7.04 -21.30
C PHE A 451 10.31 7.45 -22.55
N SER A 452 9.92 8.72 -22.65
CA SER A 452 9.25 9.25 -23.84
C SER A 452 10.18 9.35 -25.06
N ASN A 453 11.42 9.79 -24.86
CA ASN A 453 12.36 10.08 -25.94
C ASN A 453 13.33 8.92 -26.20
N LYS A 454 12.92 8.01 -27.09
CA LYS A 454 13.72 6.84 -27.48
C LYS A 454 15.10 7.27 -28.04
N GLY A 455 16.17 6.75 -27.45
CA GLY A 455 17.55 7.05 -27.85
C GLY A 455 18.24 8.10 -26.97
N SER A 456 17.50 8.86 -26.15
CA SER A 456 18.08 9.85 -25.23
C SER A 456 19.05 9.24 -24.22
N ILE A 457 18.85 7.99 -23.82
CA ILE A 457 19.78 7.27 -22.92
C ILE A 457 21.19 7.17 -23.53
N VAL A 458 21.29 6.91 -24.83
CA VAL A 458 22.59 6.82 -25.51
C VAL A 458 23.23 8.20 -25.63
N LYS A 459 22.44 9.23 -25.95
CA LYS A 459 22.91 10.61 -26.10
C LYS A 459 23.37 11.23 -24.77
N LEU A 460 22.63 10.97 -23.69
CA LEU A 460 22.82 11.57 -22.36
C LEU A 460 23.55 10.64 -21.38
N ARG A 461 24.22 9.60 -21.88
CA ARG A 461 24.77 8.51 -21.06
C ARG A 461 25.64 9.00 -19.91
N ASP A 462 26.50 9.99 -20.15
CA ASP A 462 27.43 10.48 -19.12
C ASP A 462 26.71 11.30 -18.05
N GLN A 463 25.75 12.14 -18.42
CA GLN A 463 24.91 12.90 -17.49
C GLN A 463 24.03 11.97 -16.65
N LEU A 464 23.45 10.94 -17.27
CA LEU A 464 22.63 9.94 -16.57
C LEU A 464 23.43 9.18 -15.52
N LYS A 465 24.69 8.81 -15.80
CA LYS A 465 25.56 8.18 -14.79
C LYS A 465 25.74 9.06 -13.56
N LEU A 466 25.94 10.37 -13.75
CA LEU A 466 26.09 11.33 -12.64
C LEU A 466 24.80 11.43 -11.82
N LEU A 467 23.65 11.48 -12.48
CA LEU A 467 22.35 11.58 -11.79
C LEU A 467 22.02 10.30 -11.02
N VAL A 468 22.29 9.13 -11.61
CA VAL A 468 22.08 7.84 -10.93
C VAL A 468 22.98 7.69 -9.72
N THR A 469 24.23 8.15 -9.75
CA THR A 469 25.16 8.04 -8.60
C THR A 469 25.00 9.16 -7.57
N ALA A 470 24.26 10.23 -7.90
CA ALA A 470 24.00 11.34 -6.98
C ALA A 470 22.88 11.07 -5.97
N VAL A 471 22.01 10.08 -6.20
CA VAL A 471 20.89 9.80 -5.29
C VAL A 471 21.34 9.02 -4.05
N PRO A 472 20.93 9.40 -2.83
CA PRO A 472 21.18 8.60 -1.65
C PRO A 472 20.16 7.46 -1.53
N LEU A 473 20.64 6.22 -1.35
CA LEU A 473 19.79 5.02 -1.27
C LEU A 473 19.42 4.61 0.16
N HIS A 474 19.78 5.40 1.17
CA HIS A 474 19.47 5.05 2.55
C HIS A 474 18.01 5.37 2.90
N LYS A 475 17.47 4.58 3.83
CA LYS A 475 16.04 4.60 4.20
C LYS A 475 15.55 6.02 4.53
N GLY A 476 14.43 6.41 3.93
CA GLY A 476 13.72 7.65 4.23
C GLY A 476 14.17 8.87 3.42
N GLN A 477 14.96 8.66 2.37
CA GLN A 477 15.33 9.72 1.41
C GLN A 477 14.44 9.72 0.17
N GLU A 478 13.87 8.58 -0.22
CA GLU A 478 12.90 8.51 -1.31
C GLU A 478 11.62 9.29 -0.98
N GLY A 479 11.08 9.98 -1.97
CA GLY A 479 9.81 10.69 -1.90
C GLY A 479 8.63 9.83 -2.29
N THR A 480 8.83 8.83 -3.16
CA THR A 480 7.79 7.91 -3.62
C THR A 480 8.29 6.46 -3.72
N ALA A 481 7.36 5.50 -3.68
CA ALA A 481 7.68 4.08 -3.86
C ALA A 481 8.28 3.76 -5.25
N THR A 482 8.09 4.62 -6.25
CA THR A 482 8.62 4.44 -7.61
C THR A 482 10.06 4.93 -7.79
N ASP A 483 10.58 5.72 -6.85
CA ASP A 483 11.90 6.34 -6.97
C ASP A 483 13.01 5.29 -7.13
N VAL A 484 12.99 4.25 -6.28
CA VAL A 484 13.99 3.17 -6.31
C VAL A 484 13.88 2.33 -7.59
N HIS A 485 12.66 2.14 -8.10
CA HIS A 485 12.45 1.51 -9.41
C HIS A 485 13.12 2.31 -10.54
N HIS A 486 12.96 3.64 -10.57
CA HIS A 486 13.59 4.50 -11.58
C HIS A 486 15.13 4.42 -11.51
N TRP A 487 15.69 4.45 -10.29
CA TRP A 487 17.12 4.27 -10.07
C TRP A 487 17.62 2.93 -10.60
N HIS A 488 16.95 1.84 -10.23
CA HIS A 488 17.31 0.48 -10.64
C HIS A 488 17.27 0.31 -12.15
N ASP A 489 16.13 0.63 -12.78
CA ASP A 489 15.94 0.45 -14.21
C ASP A 489 16.89 1.34 -15.03
N MET A 490 17.18 2.56 -14.57
CA MET A 490 18.19 3.41 -15.22
C MET A 490 19.60 2.85 -15.06
N ALA A 491 19.98 2.35 -13.89
CA ALA A 491 21.27 1.71 -13.67
C ALA A 491 21.45 0.49 -14.58
N GLU A 492 20.45 -0.39 -14.67
CA GLU A 492 20.47 -1.55 -15.58
C GLU A 492 20.60 -1.14 -17.04
N LYS A 493 19.82 -0.15 -17.49
CA LYS A 493 19.89 0.36 -18.87
C LYS A 493 21.29 0.91 -19.21
N LEU A 494 21.95 1.59 -18.27
CA LEU A 494 23.31 2.12 -18.46
C LEU A 494 24.39 1.03 -18.47
N LEU A 495 24.18 -0.06 -17.71
CA LEU A 495 25.10 -1.20 -17.61
C LEU A 495 25.02 -2.17 -18.80
N LYS A 496 24.03 -2.04 -19.69
CA LYS A 496 23.99 -2.77 -20.98
C LYS A 496 25.25 -2.56 -21.84
N VAL A 497 25.96 -1.46 -21.61
CA VAL A 497 27.30 -1.22 -22.15
C VAL A 497 28.31 -1.30 -21.00
N ARG A 498 29.30 -2.18 -21.14
CA ARG A 498 30.31 -2.44 -20.10
C ARG A 498 31.01 -1.14 -19.69
N ASP A 499 30.93 -0.80 -18.40
CA ASP A 499 31.50 0.42 -17.81
C ASP A 499 31.92 0.15 -16.36
N GLN A 500 33.17 -0.30 -16.19
CA GLN A 500 33.73 -0.69 -14.89
C GLN A 500 33.75 0.47 -13.89
N LYS A 501 33.97 1.71 -14.35
CA LYS A 501 33.99 2.88 -13.46
C LYS A 501 32.61 3.16 -12.88
N PHE A 502 31.57 3.00 -13.70
CA PHE A 502 30.19 3.17 -13.25
C PHE A 502 29.76 2.04 -12.28
N ALA A 503 30.12 0.78 -12.56
CA ALA A 503 29.88 -0.34 -11.65
C ALA A 503 30.51 -0.13 -10.26
N VAL A 504 31.74 0.39 -10.22
CA VAL A 504 32.42 0.76 -8.96
C VAL A 504 31.68 1.91 -8.26
N ALA A 505 31.22 2.92 -9.00
CA ALA A 505 30.48 4.04 -8.42
C ALA A 505 29.14 3.60 -7.78
N LEU A 506 28.37 2.73 -8.45
CA LEU A 506 27.14 2.13 -7.89
C LEU A 506 27.43 1.32 -6.62
N THR A 507 28.53 0.57 -6.61
CA THR A 507 28.95 -0.21 -5.44
C THR A 507 29.26 0.71 -4.24
N HIS A 508 29.99 1.80 -4.46
CA HIS A 508 30.26 2.79 -3.42
C HIS A 508 28.99 3.50 -2.94
N GLN A 509 28.04 3.77 -3.83
CA GLN A 509 26.74 4.34 -3.49
C GLN A 509 25.97 3.41 -2.53
N LEU A 510 25.94 2.10 -2.80
CA LEU A 510 25.33 1.10 -1.91
C LEU A 510 26.03 1.03 -0.55
N PHE A 511 27.37 1.12 -0.52
CA PHE A 511 28.11 1.16 0.73
C PHE A 511 27.78 2.39 1.56
N ALA A 512 27.72 3.57 0.93
CA ALA A 512 27.34 4.81 1.60
C ALA A 512 25.93 4.67 2.23
N ALA A 513 25.00 4.05 1.51
CA ALA A 513 23.65 3.81 2.02
C ALA A 513 23.60 2.79 3.16
N SER A 514 24.41 1.72 3.09
CA SER A 514 24.49 0.69 4.14
C SER A 514 24.92 1.24 5.51
N LYS A 515 25.65 2.37 5.57
CA LYS A 515 26.02 3.03 6.83
C LYS A 515 24.83 3.58 7.62
N TYR A 516 23.75 3.94 6.93
CA TYR A 516 22.55 4.50 7.54
C TYR A 516 21.39 3.49 7.59
N GLY A 517 21.42 2.49 6.72
CA GLY A 517 20.41 1.44 6.62
C GLY A 517 19.60 1.57 5.33
N LEU A 518 19.17 0.42 4.80
CA LEU A 518 18.41 0.31 3.56
C LEU A 518 16.98 -0.13 3.86
N ASN A 519 16.05 0.20 2.98
CA ASN A 519 14.69 -0.33 3.05
C ASN A 519 14.70 -1.82 2.67
N HIS A 520 14.08 -2.67 3.51
CA HIS A 520 14.09 -4.11 3.32
C HIS A 520 13.43 -4.52 1.99
N GLY A 521 12.32 -3.91 1.60
CA GLY A 521 11.63 -4.22 0.34
C GLY A 521 12.50 -3.90 -0.88
N ASP A 522 13.23 -2.79 -0.83
CA ASP A 522 14.10 -2.32 -1.92
C ASP A 522 15.36 -3.18 -2.09
N ILE A 523 15.90 -3.72 -0.99
CA ILE A 523 17.03 -4.65 -1.03
C ILE A 523 16.69 -5.81 -1.96
N TRP A 524 15.55 -6.45 -1.75
CA TRP A 524 15.17 -7.66 -2.48
C TRP A 524 14.61 -7.38 -3.86
N SER A 525 13.85 -6.30 -4.02
CA SER A 525 13.14 -6.00 -5.27
C SER A 525 14.04 -5.38 -6.33
N TYR A 526 15.06 -4.61 -5.91
CA TYR A 526 15.85 -3.78 -6.82
C TYR A 526 17.36 -3.96 -6.62
N ILE A 527 17.85 -3.81 -5.39
CA ILE A 527 19.30 -3.78 -5.14
C ILE A 527 19.94 -5.14 -5.43
N LYS A 528 19.37 -6.25 -4.97
CA LYS A 528 19.95 -7.58 -5.18
C LYS A 528 19.96 -8.04 -6.63
N PRO A 529 18.88 -7.88 -7.42
CA PRO A 529 18.93 -8.14 -8.87
C PRO A 529 20.08 -7.38 -9.54
N LEU A 530 20.23 -6.09 -9.24
CA LEU A 530 21.33 -5.28 -9.76
C LEU A 530 22.70 -5.76 -9.27
N MET A 531 22.83 -6.14 -8.00
CA MET A 531 24.08 -6.65 -7.43
C MET A 531 24.50 -7.99 -8.04
N LEU A 532 23.57 -8.89 -8.32
CA LEU A 532 23.84 -10.15 -9.04
C LEU A 532 24.41 -9.85 -10.42
N ASN A 533 23.80 -8.93 -11.17
CA ASN A 533 24.26 -8.50 -12.50
C ASN A 533 25.63 -7.81 -12.44
N LEU A 534 25.85 -6.93 -11.46
CA LEU A 534 27.15 -6.28 -11.24
C LEU A 534 28.24 -7.29 -10.91
N MET A 535 27.98 -8.24 -10.02
CA MET A 535 28.98 -9.22 -9.61
C MET A 535 29.25 -10.26 -10.70
N SER A 536 28.26 -10.66 -11.51
CA SER A 536 28.49 -11.59 -12.61
C SER A 536 29.45 -11.02 -13.67
N GLU A 537 29.38 -9.72 -13.95
CA GLU A 537 30.18 -9.06 -15.00
C GLU A 537 31.49 -8.44 -14.48
N TYR A 538 31.53 -8.03 -13.21
CA TYR A 538 32.64 -7.24 -12.64
C TYR A 538 33.23 -7.82 -11.34
N SER A 539 32.95 -9.08 -11.00
CA SER A 539 33.45 -9.72 -9.75
C SER A 539 34.95 -9.54 -9.51
N ASP A 540 35.79 -9.66 -10.54
CA ASP A 540 37.25 -9.47 -10.42
C ASP A 540 37.65 -8.09 -9.86
N THR A 541 36.82 -7.07 -10.10
CA THR A 541 37.02 -5.70 -9.59
C THR A 541 36.25 -5.46 -8.30
N LEU A 542 34.98 -5.89 -8.25
CA LEU A 542 34.08 -5.55 -7.15
C LEU A 542 34.29 -6.42 -5.91
N TRP A 543 34.67 -7.69 -6.07
CA TRP A 543 34.86 -8.57 -4.91
C TRP A 543 35.95 -8.10 -3.95
N PRO A 544 37.16 -7.67 -4.41
CA PRO A 544 38.15 -7.07 -3.52
C PRO A 544 37.62 -5.84 -2.76
N ILE A 545 36.85 -4.99 -3.44
CA ILE A 545 36.25 -3.79 -2.86
C ILE A 545 35.25 -4.14 -1.75
N PHE A 546 34.42 -5.17 -1.96
CA PHE A 546 33.53 -5.71 -0.93
C PHE A 546 34.31 -6.31 0.24
N GLY A 547 35.34 -7.10 -0.05
CA GLY A 547 36.19 -7.71 0.97
C GLY A 547 36.80 -6.67 1.91
N ASP A 548 37.35 -5.59 1.36
CA ASP A 548 37.93 -4.49 2.14
C ASP A 548 36.85 -3.76 2.96
N ALA A 549 35.67 -3.52 2.39
CA ALA A 549 34.56 -2.88 3.10
C ALA A 549 34.05 -3.72 4.29
N ILE A 550 33.94 -5.04 4.13
CA ILE A 550 33.51 -5.97 5.20
C ILE A 550 34.50 -5.96 6.38
N VAL A 551 35.80 -5.87 6.08
CA VAL A 551 36.87 -5.83 7.08
C VAL A 551 36.84 -4.52 7.87
N GLN A 552 36.60 -3.40 7.19
CA GLN A 552 36.60 -2.07 7.80
C GLN A 552 35.30 -1.76 8.57
N ALA A 553 34.20 -2.43 8.24
CA ALA A 553 32.89 -2.18 8.83
C ALA A 553 32.80 -2.57 10.32
N GLU A 554 32.15 -1.72 11.11
CA GLU A 554 31.71 -2.04 12.47
C GLU A 554 30.59 -3.09 12.46
N GLU A 555 30.20 -3.61 13.63
CA GLU A 555 29.27 -4.75 13.73
C GLU A 555 27.93 -4.52 13.01
N ILE A 556 27.30 -3.35 13.18
CA ILE A 556 26.02 -3.03 12.54
C ILE A 556 26.16 -2.77 11.03
N GLU A 557 27.24 -2.13 10.61
CA GLU A 557 27.52 -1.87 9.20
C GLU A 557 27.80 -3.20 8.47
N ARG A 558 28.56 -4.09 9.12
CA ARG A 558 28.87 -5.42 8.60
C ARG A 558 27.62 -6.28 8.44
N TYR A 559 26.69 -6.19 9.39
CA TYR A 559 25.38 -6.85 9.26
C TYR A 559 24.58 -6.33 8.06
N ARG A 560 24.63 -5.02 7.76
CA ARG A 560 23.94 -4.46 6.60
C ARG A 560 24.64 -4.81 5.27
N LEU A 561 25.97 -4.89 5.26
CA LEU A 561 26.72 -5.44 4.12
C LEU A 561 26.41 -6.93 3.90
N GLN A 562 26.23 -7.70 4.99
CA GLN A 562 25.76 -9.08 4.90
C GLN A 562 24.41 -9.14 4.20
N GLN A 563 23.43 -8.30 4.59
CA GLN A 563 22.11 -8.28 3.97
C GLN A 563 22.17 -8.06 2.45
N LEU A 564 23.11 -7.25 1.95
CA LEU A 564 23.31 -7.03 0.52
C LEU A 564 23.78 -8.30 -0.22
N LEU A 565 24.52 -9.18 0.45
CA LEU A 565 25.11 -10.39 -0.14
C LEU A 565 24.28 -11.66 0.11
N ASP A 566 23.37 -11.63 1.08
CA ASP A 566 22.60 -12.79 1.54
C ASP A 566 21.68 -13.38 0.46
N ARG A 567 21.04 -14.51 0.75
CA ARG A 567 19.93 -15.07 -0.06
C ARG A 567 18.56 -14.67 0.52
N GLU A 568 17.50 -14.78 -0.28
CA GLU A 568 16.10 -14.66 0.20
C GLU A 568 15.45 -16.04 0.22
N THR A 569 14.85 -16.41 1.35
CA THR A 569 14.18 -17.70 1.56
C THR A 569 12.76 -17.51 2.14
N GLY A 570 12.08 -16.43 1.76
CA GLY A 570 10.73 -16.10 2.19
C GLY A 570 9.62 -16.84 1.41
N LEU A 571 8.37 -16.68 1.87
CA LEU A 571 7.18 -17.29 1.25
C LEU A 571 6.87 -16.79 -0.16
N VAL A 572 7.33 -15.58 -0.49
CA VAL A 572 6.91 -14.81 -1.67
C VAL A 572 7.95 -14.88 -2.80
N GLY A 573 9.18 -15.29 -2.52
CA GLY A 573 10.22 -15.43 -3.53
C GLY A 573 11.52 -16.04 -2.98
N ASN A 574 12.26 -16.71 -3.86
CA ASN A 574 13.60 -17.20 -3.58
C ASN A 574 14.60 -16.44 -4.46
N MET A 575 15.65 -15.89 -3.85
CA MET A 575 16.74 -15.22 -4.57
C MET A 575 18.08 -15.76 -4.08
N PRO A 576 18.99 -16.16 -5.00
CA PRO A 576 20.28 -16.68 -4.59
C PRO A 576 21.14 -15.58 -3.95
N SER A 577 22.09 -16.01 -3.12
CA SER A 577 23.17 -15.16 -2.64
C SER A 577 23.91 -14.51 -3.80
N VAL A 578 24.30 -13.25 -3.64
CA VAL A 578 25.18 -12.55 -4.59
C VAL A 578 26.54 -13.25 -4.74
N LEU A 579 26.95 -14.03 -3.73
CA LEU A 579 28.17 -14.83 -3.79
C LEU A 579 28.11 -15.97 -4.81
N SER A 580 26.92 -16.38 -5.28
CA SER A 580 26.78 -17.49 -6.22
C SER A 580 27.35 -17.17 -7.62
N VAL A 581 27.51 -15.89 -7.94
CA VAL A 581 28.08 -15.43 -9.22
C VAL A 581 29.55 -14.97 -9.10
N VAL A 582 30.14 -15.09 -7.91
CA VAL A 582 31.55 -14.76 -7.66
C VAL A 582 32.37 -16.06 -7.72
N PRO A 583 33.55 -16.08 -8.38
CA PRO A 583 34.35 -17.29 -8.46
C PRO A 583 34.70 -17.85 -7.08
N VAL A 584 34.37 -19.12 -6.82
CA VAL A 584 34.61 -19.82 -5.54
C VAL A 584 36.04 -19.65 -5.07
N LYS A 585 37.01 -19.79 -5.99
CA LYS A 585 38.43 -19.62 -5.70
C LYS A 585 38.74 -18.24 -5.09
N SER A 586 38.19 -17.17 -5.65
CA SER A 586 38.41 -15.80 -5.16
C SER A 586 37.85 -15.58 -3.75
N ILE A 587 36.71 -16.21 -3.43
CA ILE A 587 36.12 -16.14 -2.08
C ILE A 587 36.96 -16.91 -1.08
N ILE A 588 37.41 -18.13 -1.43
CA ILE A 588 38.23 -18.98 -0.55
C ILE A 588 39.62 -18.38 -0.31
N GLU A 589 40.23 -17.76 -1.34
CA GLU A 589 41.48 -17.02 -1.19
C GLU A 589 41.31 -15.84 -0.23
N TRP A 590 40.23 -15.06 -0.34
CA TRP A 590 39.92 -13.99 0.61
C TRP A 590 39.66 -14.50 2.03
N CYS A 591 38.95 -15.62 2.19
CA CYS A 591 38.76 -16.26 3.49
C CYS A 591 40.09 -16.67 4.13
N SER A 592 41.05 -17.11 3.31
CA SER A 592 42.37 -17.55 3.77
C SER A 592 43.24 -16.40 4.27
N THR A 593 43.03 -15.16 3.78
CA THR A 593 43.74 -13.98 4.30
C THR A 593 43.15 -13.47 5.63
N LEU A 594 41.91 -13.85 5.96
CA LEU A 594 41.16 -13.39 7.14
C LEU A 594 40.42 -14.55 7.84
N PRO A 595 41.14 -15.54 8.40
CA PRO A 595 40.54 -16.80 8.85
C PRO A 595 39.52 -16.68 10.00
N ASP A 596 39.61 -15.61 10.81
CA ASP A 596 38.71 -15.41 11.96
C ASP A 596 37.39 -14.73 11.57
N LEU A 597 37.37 -13.98 10.45
CA LEU A 597 36.21 -13.21 10.01
C LEU A 597 35.58 -13.78 8.74
N GLY A 598 36.40 -14.00 7.72
CA GLY A 598 35.95 -14.32 6.37
C GLY A 598 35.10 -15.57 6.29
N PRO A 599 35.60 -16.74 6.75
CA PRO A 599 34.84 -17.99 6.68
C PRO A 599 33.47 -17.93 7.36
N VAL A 600 33.38 -17.30 8.54
CA VAL A 600 32.14 -17.17 9.32
C VAL A 600 31.17 -16.22 8.62
N PHE A 601 31.66 -15.11 8.07
CA PHE A 601 30.83 -14.18 7.30
C PHE A 601 30.26 -14.85 6.03
N ILE A 602 31.09 -15.58 5.28
CA ILE A 602 30.66 -16.26 4.04
C ILE A 602 29.65 -17.38 4.33
N ALA A 603 29.82 -18.11 5.43
CA ALA A 603 28.86 -19.13 5.88
C ALA A 603 27.43 -18.57 6.09
N ARG A 604 27.32 -17.32 6.54
CA ARG A 604 26.02 -16.66 6.73
C ARG A 604 25.32 -16.30 5.44
N CYS A 605 26.06 -15.89 4.42
CA CYS A 605 25.47 -15.32 3.21
C CYS A 605 25.22 -16.35 2.10
N LEU A 606 26.03 -17.41 2.03
CA LEU A 606 26.07 -18.29 0.86
C LEU A 606 24.79 -19.11 0.67
N ASN A 607 24.61 -19.63 -0.54
CA ASN A 607 23.62 -20.68 -0.80
C ASN A 607 24.17 -22.02 -0.31
N VAL A 608 23.54 -22.64 0.68
CA VAL A 608 23.93 -24.02 1.08
C VAL A 608 23.57 -24.99 -0.04
N LEU A 609 22.35 -24.86 -0.56
CA LEU A 609 21.82 -25.62 -1.67
C LEU A 609 21.49 -24.68 -2.84
N GLU A 610 21.69 -25.16 -4.06
CA GLU A 610 21.40 -24.45 -5.31
C GLU A 610 20.60 -25.34 -6.25
N THR A 611 19.76 -24.73 -7.09
CA THR A 611 18.99 -25.46 -8.10
C THR A 611 19.67 -25.30 -9.46
N ILE A 612 20.08 -26.41 -10.06
CA ILE A 612 20.64 -26.46 -11.41
C ILE A 612 19.84 -27.50 -12.18
N GLU A 613 19.33 -27.14 -13.36
CA GLU A 613 18.50 -28.03 -14.20
C GLU A 613 17.32 -28.67 -13.43
N GLU A 614 16.62 -27.86 -12.62
CA GLU A 614 15.50 -28.30 -11.76
C GLU A 614 15.87 -29.30 -10.64
N GLN A 615 17.16 -29.54 -10.41
CA GLN A 615 17.64 -30.40 -9.34
C GLN A 615 18.36 -29.60 -8.26
N GLN A 616 17.98 -29.84 -7.00
CA GLN A 616 18.65 -29.31 -5.83
C GLN A 616 19.95 -30.06 -5.58
N GLN A 617 21.06 -29.33 -5.53
CA GLN A 617 22.38 -29.87 -5.19
C GLN A 617 23.12 -28.95 -4.19
N PRO A 618 24.06 -29.48 -3.39
CA PRO A 618 24.91 -28.65 -2.55
C PRO A 618 25.75 -27.67 -3.41
N SER A 619 25.86 -26.41 -3.00
CA SER A 619 26.62 -25.44 -3.78
C SER A 619 28.12 -25.71 -3.72
N ALA A 620 28.85 -25.38 -4.80
CA ALA A 620 30.29 -25.52 -4.85
C ALA A 620 31.00 -24.67 -3.77
N LEU A 621 30.48 -23.48 -3.48
CA LEU A 621 31.02 -22.59 -2.45
C LEU A 621 30.83 -23.18 -1.05
N PHE A 622 29.67 -23.75 -0.76
CA PHE A 622 29.39 -24.44 0.51
C PHE A 622 30.39 -25.58 0.76
N VAL A 623 30.58 -26.45 -0.24
CA VAL A 623 31.52 -27.57 -0.13
C VAL A 623 32.94 -27.06 0.08
N ALA A 624 33.40 -26.13 -0.75
CA ALA A 624 34.74 -25.57 -0.64
C ALA A 624 34.99 -24.88 0.71
N LEU A 625 33.98 -24.21 1.28
CA LEU A 625 34.10 -23.57 2.59
C LEU A 625 34.28 -24.60 3.70
N LEU A 626 33.53 -25.71 3.68
CA LEU A 626 33.69 -26.81 4.63
C LEU A 626 35.03 -27.53 4.47
N GLU A 627 35.50 -27.72 3.24
CA GLU A 627 36.79 -28.37 2.98
C GLU A 627 37.95 -27.62 3.62
N ASN A 628 37.94 -26.29 3.51
CA ASN A 628 39.02 -25.43 3.98
C ASN A 628 38.86 -25.00 5.45
N PHE A 629 37.63 -24.78 5.92
CA PHE A 629 37.35 -24.15 7.22
C PHE A 629 36.32 -24.88 8.10
N GLY A 630 35.84 -26.07 7.71
CA GLY A 630 34.79 -26.78 8.44
C GLY A 630 35.20 -27.33 9.82
N ASN A 631 36.47 -27.21 10.22
CA ASN A 631 36.93 -27.45 11.58
C ASN A 631 36.64 -26.27 12.54
N ASN A 632 36.31 -25.10 12.01
CA ASN A 632 35.88 -23.94 12.78
C ASN A 632 34.40 -24.09 13.16
N GLN A 633 34.12 -24.17 14.46
CA GLN A 633 32.75 -24.34 14.98
C GLN A 633 31.83 -23.17 14.60
N GLY A 634 32.37 -21.95 14.49
CA GLY A 634 31.61 -20.78 14.04
C GLY A 634 31.07 -20.98 12.63
N VAL A 635 31.91 -21.43 11.69
CA VAL A 635 31.51 -21.75 10.31
C VAL A 635 30.41 -22.81 10.28
N ALA A 636 30.59 -23.90 11.03
CA ALA A 636 29.61 -24.98 11.12
C ALA A 636 28.24 -24.50 11.65
N ASN A 637 28.25 -23.66 12.68
CA ASN A 637 27.05 -23.10 13.29
C ASN A 637 26.31 -22.16 12.33
N GLU A 638 27.03 -21.23 11.68
CA GLU A 638 26.43 -20.28 10.76
C GLU A 638 25.83 -20.96 9.52
N LEU A 639 26.49 -21.99 8.97
CA LEU A 639 25.93 -22.79 7.88
C LEU A 639 24.62 -23.48 8.29
N SER A 640 24.55 -23.98 9.53
CA SER A 640 23.35 -24.66 10.05
C SER A 640 22.21 -23.66 10.27
N ALA A 641 22.52 -22.48 10.83
CA ALA A 641 21.55 -21.39 11.01
C ALA A 641 21.02 -20.85 9.67
N ASN A 642 21.91 -20.66 8.70
CA ASN A 642 21.56 -20.26 7.34
C ASN A 642 20.59 -21.27 6.70
N MET A 643 20.86 -22.57 6.82
CA MET A 643 19.97 -23.60 6.28
C MET A 643 18.59 -23.64 6.97
N GLY A 644 18.53 -23.38 8.27
CA GLY A 644 17.28 -23.41 9.05
C GLY A 644 16.38 -22.18 8.87
N THR A 645 16.88 -21.08 8.32
CA THR A 645 16.13 -19.83 8.18
C THR A 645 15.37 -19.81 6.84
N ARG A 646 14.04 -20.05 6.88
CA ARG A 646 13.15 -20.02 5.71
C ARG A 646 11.67 -19.83 6.08
N GLY A 647 10.85 -19.43 5.12
CA GLY A 647 9.38 -19.51 5.18
C GLY A 647 8.83 -20.76 4.48
N TRP A 648 7.70 -21.29 4.93
CA TRP A 648 7.01 -22.42 4.31
C TRP A 648 5.48 -22.30 4.47
N SER A 649 4.74 -22.90 3.53
CA SER A 649 3.28 -23.00 3.58
C SER A 649 2.86 -24.46 3.61
N GLY A 650 1.90 -24.80 4.47
CA GLY A 650 1.53 -26.19 4.72
C GLY A 650 2.53 -26.91 5.64
N SER A 651 2.78 -28.19 5.37
CA SER A 651 3.74 -29.01 6.11
C SER A 651 5.19 -28.62 5.79
N LEU A 652 6.03 -28.57 6.83
CA LEU A 652 7.48 -28.38 6.67
C LEU A 652 8.21 -29.66 6.26
N VAL A 653 7.60 -30.84 6.48
CA VAL A 653 8.21 -32.16 6.29
C VAL A 653 8.73 -32.40 4.87
N PRO A 654 7.99 -32.08 3.78
CA PRO A 654 8.48 -32.27 2.42
C PRO A 654 9.76 -31.47 2.11
N TYR A 655 9.88 -30.26 2.66
CA TYR A 655 11.06 -29.42 2.48
C TYR A 655 12.27 -30.03 3.19
N LEU A 656 12.09 -30.53 4.42
CA LEU A 656 13.13 -31.19 5.19
C LEU A 656 13.61 -32.50 4.56
N GLU A 657 12.71 -33.33 4.02
CA GLU A 657 13.10 -34.56 3.30
C GLU A 657 13.84 -34.25 1.99
N SER A 658 13.46 -33.20 1.27
CA SER A 658 14.21 -32.74 0.10
C SER A 658 15.63 -32.33 0.49
N ASP A 659 15.79 -31.52 1.53
CA ASP A 659 17.09 -31.06 2.00
C ASP A 659 18.00 -32.22 2.40
N LYS A 660 17.45 -33.17 3.16
CA LYS A 660 18.15 -34.39 3.58
C LYS A 660 18.58 -35.23 2.39
N THR A 661 17.72 -35.37 1.40
CA THR A 661 18.03 -36.12 0.17
C THR A 661 19.21 -35.45 -0.56
N THR A 662 19.17 -34.13 -0.72
CA THR A 662 20.25 -33.37 -1.36
C THR A 662 21.57 -33.49 -0.60
N LEU A 663 21.56 -33.29 0.73
CA LEU A 663 22.76 -33.39 1.56
C LEU A 663 23.35 -34.81 1.63
N SER A 664 22.52 -35.85 1.46
CA SER A 664 22.99 -37.25 1.53
C SER A 664 24.04 -37.58 0.47
N SER A 665 24.06 -36.85 -0.64
CA SER A 665 25.11 -36.95 -1.68
C SER A 665 26.54 -36.69 -1.15
N LEU A 666 26.68 -36.00 0.00
CA LEU A 666 27.96 -35.63 0.60
C LEU A 666 28.38 -36.54 1.78
N LEU A 667 27.62 -37.58 2.11
CA LEU A 667 27.93 -38.48 3.24
C LEU A 667 29.27 -39.22 3.07
N ASP A 668 29.62 -39.54 1.83
CA ASP A 668 30.84 -40.25 1.43
C ASP A 668 31.92 -39.33 0.83
N HIS A 669 31.77 -38.01 0.98
CA HIS A 669 32.71 -37.01 0.47
C HIS A 669 34.14 -37.24 1.00
N GLU A 670 35.19 -36.99 0.22
CA GLU A 670 36.59 -37.29 0.61
C GLU A 670 37.07 -36.50 1.84
N ASN A 671 36.62 -35.25 1.97
CA ASN A 671 36.96 -34.38 3.10
C ASN A 671 36.18 -34.72 4.39
N ALA A 672 36.91 -34.91 5.50
CA ALA A 672 36.32 -35.30 6.78
C ALA A 672 35.42 -34.22 7.43
N ASN A 673 35.72 -32.93 7.20
CA ASN A 673 34.91 -31.83 7.72
C ASN A 673 33.53 -31.80 7.06
N VAL A 674 33.49 -32.00 5.73
CA VAL A 674 32.24 -32.10 4.96
C VAL A 674 31.39 -33.25 5.48
N ARG A 675 31.96 -34.46 5.58
CA ARG A 675 31.24 -35.63 6.10
C ARG A 675 30.69 -35.41 7.51
N ARG A 676 31.46 -34.76 8.38
CA ARG A 676 31.06 -34.50 9.77
C ARG A 676 29.87 -33.55 9.81
N TRP A 677 29.97 -32.39 9.16
CA TRP A 677 28.90 -31.38 9.16
C TRP A 677 27.59 -31.94 8.58
N VAL A 678 27.69 -32.69 7.48
CA VAL A 678 26.52 -33.31 6.81
C VAL A 678 25.85 -34.35 7.70
N LYS A 679 26.62 -35.21 8.38
CA LYS A 679 26.06 -36.18 9.34
C LYS A 679 25.33 -35.50 10.48
N ASP A 680 25.93 -34.46 11.05
CA ASP A 680 25.35 -33.72 12.16
C ASP A 680 24.06 -33.00 11.73
N ASN A 681 24.04 -32.36 10.55
CA ASN A 681 22.84 -31.70 10.02
C ASN A 681 21.74 -32.67 9.61
N ILE A 682 22.05 -33.81 8.98
CA ILE A 682 21.04 -34.84 8.67
C ILE A 682 20.41 -35.39 9.95
N ALA A 683 21.19 -35.59 11.01
CA ALA A 683 20.65 -36.00 12.31
C ALA A 683 19.69 -34.95 12.89
N TYR A 684 20.01 -33.66 12.74
CA TYR A 684 19.13 -32.56 13.13
C TYR A 684 17.83 -32.53 12.30
N ILE A 685 17.94 -32.61 10.97
CA ILE A 685 16.80 -32.64 10.05
C ILE A 685 15.85 -33.81 10.36
N ASN A 686 16.37 -35.02 10.61
CA ASN A 686 15.53 -36.17 10.99
C ASN A 686 14.74 -35.94 12.28
N ARG A 687 15.33 -35.23 13.25
CA ARG A 687 14.63 -34.86 14.48
C ARG A 687 13.50 -33.87 14.20
N GLN A 688 13.75 -32.85 13.38
CA GLN A 688 12.71 -31.90 12.94
C GLN A 688 11.58 -32.58 12.15
N ILE A 689 11.90 -33.51 11.25
CA ILE A 689 10.88 -34.27 10.51
C ILE A 689 9.96 -35.02 11.46
N THR A 690 10.51 -35.63 12.51
CA THR A 690 9.71 -36.35 13.52
C THR A 690 8.78 -35.39 14.25
N ASP A 691 9.31 -34.27 14.74
CA ASP A 691 8.56 -33.27 15.51
C ASP A 691 7.46 -32.61 14.65
N GLU A 692 7.75 -32.27 13.40
CA GLU A 692 6.79 -31.64 12.48
C GLU A 692 5.74 -32.63 11.95
N SER A 693 6.11 -33.90 11.72
CA SER A 693 5.13 -34.92 11.32
C SER A 693 4.08 -35.15 12.40
N MET A 694 4.48 -35.13 13.68
CA MET A 694 3.53 -35.18 14.80
C MET A 694 2.58 -33.98 14.79
N ARG A 695 3.09 -32.78 14.52
CA ARG A 695 2.26 -31.55 14.41
C ARG A 695 1.30 -31.60 13.22
N ASP A 696 1.74 -32.13 12.09
CA ASP A 696 0.89 -32.33 10.91
C ASP A 696 -0.24 -33.33 11.21
N GLU A 697 0.07 -34.45 11.89
CA GLU A 697 -0.93 -35.44 12.31
C GLU A 697 -1.94 -34.85 13.30
N GLU A 698 -1.48 -34.08 14.29
CA GLU A 698 -2.34 -33.35 15.24
C GLU A 698 -3.30 -32.39 14.50
N ARG A 699 -2.75 -31.64 13.54
CA ARG A 699 -3.52 -30.73 12.66
C ARG A 699 -4.56 -31.45 11.82
N ASP A 700 -4.21 -32.57 11.21
CA ASP A 700 -5.12 -33.36 10.36
C ASP A 700 -6.23 -34.05 11.17
N LEU A 701 -5.96 -34.34 12.45
CA LEU A 701 -6.95 -34.86 13.40
C LEU A 701 -7.82 -33.75 14.01
N GLY A 702 -7.60 -32.49 13.64
CA GLY A 702 -8.30 -31.33 14.22
C GLY A 702 -8.02 -31.12 15.70
N LEU A 703 -6.96 -31.74 16.21
CA LEU A 703 -6.43 -31.53 17.56
C LEU A 703 -5.45 -30.37 17.45
N TYR A 704 -5.93 -29.15 17.69
CA TYR A 704 -5.08 -27.98 17.87
C TYR A 704 -4.79 -27.74 19.35
#